data_AF-A0A0M9G4L7-F1
#
_entry.id   AF-A0A0M9G4L7-F1
#
_cell.length_a   1.000
_cell.length_b   1.000
_cell.length_c   1.000
_cell.angle_alpha   90.00
_cell.angle_beta   90.00
_cell.angle_gamma   90.00
#
_symmetry.space_group_name_H-M   'P 1'
#
loop_
_entity.id
_entity.type
_entity.pdbx_description
1 polymer ?
#
loop_
_entity_poly.entity_id
_entity_poly.type
_entity_poly.pdbx_seq_one_letter_code
_entity_poly.pdbx_strand_id
1 'polypeptide(L)'
;MSRASDRDSFQTLKAQLAEKEFKLSELENRVKDLFNEANELDEKLRISNRNARVLEEENSNYHMKLKSIEKDEDISKLVPSQKEAIKLVKENEDLRARLADAEEHLKAEAVQIRESDSGADKQIRALSSECERMRKERQREVKELENTRFQCAELQKRLDDEHETLKTARDLWDQERERYHQKIDELLEHNKSTVRSTTPRTHLPKGTTSDEPLEQVLLKEDVAQLEQKLKDVQERLWGKEKEWIRTENELRKKFQSLQLVNGSEGRNDKALFQAMKDQIRALQDEIKALRNDRLASRSAVLGAAAASAAASKNPASTVAQPLQGSGVANWAARYDAACKEKEAIQDQLDAAKATILALQHMADDKTISCKELEVQIAALRKKEANGTRRAIAGGAASTRSVGEQSFNSRASTSSNAVDAASTISQLKQRIRVLENELTNLKNDHEQKETISSVRTKEYQMQVDELLRENAALRNENGDTCGTAESASPVDSMDGVIRLTKDKRESVEEVMRLLEFSWDSDEEAKRQLRRAKYQSASMAGQDAAKDDEIRRLQKTADDLENQLQDMEKKGNDVDELKDAVSDLRKQLRGLQAENDKLRKKNGDLEKSRNDAAKGLAAKEEDANRRNKELQKEVEDLKRRLADARKPSSRSGSPAVSPRTPRTPRIAARRRTPEVPAMSQLSVRSTEEQRRSAVPEGAHLAFTVVELADVLRNGRPITEPGYVVIKLKSIKEKYKTSVKGLSSVIRFDETFVFYLAQPDQDVITVHVFYQTKNGSREYHIGDACFSMATLYRGVPRQRIAPVVQNPGTKDARRAGQIEVNLQTDDFGKTMEPTEDEMEDERARFDELVNKYEHNAPEKLHAADVYMASEQL
;
A
#
# COMPACT_ATOMS: atom_id res chain seq x y z
N MET A 1 -21.44 -28.90 -12.06
CA MET A 1 -22.63 -28.09 -11.72
C MET A 1 -22.31 -26.71 -11.14
N SER A 2 -21.06 -26.36 -10.77
CA SER A 2 -20.70 -25.01 -10.26
C SER A 2 -20.60 -23.88 -11.29
N ARG A 3 -20.76 -24.12 -12.60
CA ARG A 3 -20.71 -23.03 -13.62
C ARG A 3 -22.05 -22.32 -13.85
N ALA A 4 -23.14 -22.85 -13.29
CA ALA A 4 -24.46 -22.23 -13.40
C ALA A 4 -24.65 -21.12 -12.35
N SER A 5 -24.10 -21.29 -11.14
CA SER A 5 -24.24 -20.31 -10.04
C SER A 5 -23.57 -18.96 -10.35
N ASP A 6 -22.45 -18.98 -11.07
CA ASP A 6 -21.69 -17.75 -11.37
C ASP A 6 -22.36 -16.90 -12.47
N ARG A 7 -23.18 -17.54 -13.31
CA ARG A 7 -23.93 -16.84 -14.35
C ARG A 7 -25.14 -16.12 -13.76
N ASP A 8 -25.78 -16.74 -12.78
CA ASP A 8 -26.93 -16.17 -12.06
C ASP A 8 -26.48 -15.03 -11.13
N SER A 9 -25.30 -15.13 -10.50
CA SER A 9 -24.71 -14.05 -9.70
C SER A 9 -24.33 -12.83 -10.55
N PHE A 10 -23.80 -13.06 -11.76
CA PHE A 10 -23.48 -11.99 -12.70
C PHE A 10 -24.74 -11.29 -13.24
N GLN A 11 -25.80 -12.04 -13.55
CA GLN A 11 -27.08 -11.46 -13.98
C GLN A 11 -27.74 -10.65 -12.86
N THR A 12 -27.67 -11.10 -11.61
CA THR A 12 -28.17 -10.35 -10.47
C THR A 12 -27.37 -9.07 -10.22
N LEU A 13 -26.04 -9.09 -10.36
CA LEU A 13 -25.21 -7.89 -10.27
C LEU A 13 -25.52 -6.89 -11.39
N LYS A 14 -25.75 -7.37 -12.62
CA LYS A 14 -26.13 -6.51 -13.75
C LYS A 14 -27.51 -5.87 -13.56
N ALA A 15 -28.46 -6.63 -13.02
CA ALA A 15 -29.77 -6.10 -12.66
C ALA A 15 -29.69 -5.05 -11.54
N GLN A 16 -28.85 -5.29 -10.52
CA GLN A 16 -28.61 -4.32 -9.44
C GLN A 16 -27.92 -3.04 -9.94
N LEU A 17 -27.02 -3.14 -10.91
CA LEU A 17 -26.36 -1.98 -11.50
C LEU A 17 -27.37 -1.14 -12.30
N ALA A 18 -28.18 -1.76 -13.15
CA ALA A 18 -29.22 -1.08 -13.92
C ALA A 18 -30.26 -0.42 -13.01
N GLU A 19 -30.62 -1.06 -11.89
CA GLU A 19 -31.50 -0.48 -10.88
C GLU A 19 -30.87 0.74 -10.19
N LYS A 20 -29.56 0.72 -9.94
CA LYS A 20 -28.83 1.87 -9.38
C LYS A 20 -28.71 3.03 -10.36
N GLU A 21 -28.45 2.75 -11.64
CA GLU A 21 -28.41 3.76 -12.70
C GLU A 21 -29.77 4.42 -12.88
N PHE A 22 -30.85 3.63 -12.89
CA PHE A 22 -32.21 4.16 -12.93
C PHE A 22 -32.51 5.07 -11.72
N LYS A 23 -32.14 4.63 -10.50
CA LYS A 23 -32.29 5.45 -9.29
C LYS A 23 -31.45 6.72 -9.33
N LEU A 24 -30.26 6.69 -9.92
CA LEU A 24 -29.43 7.88 -10.11
C LEU A 24 -30.10 8.87 -11.06
N SER A 25 -30.60 8.42 -12.21
CA SER A 25 -31.34 9.29 -13.13
C SER A 25 -32.62 9.86 -12.52
N GLU A 26 -33.33 9.08 -11.70
CA GLU A 26 -34.50 9.55 -10.95
C GLU A 26 -34.12 10.63 -9.93
N LEU A 27 -33.01 10.45 -9.20
CA LEU A 27 -32.47 11.45 -8.28
C LEU A 27 -31.99 12.71 -9.01
N GLU A 28 -31.32 12.59 -10.15
CA GLU A 28 -30.90 13.73 -10.96
C GLU A 28 -32.09 14.54 -11.47
N ASN A 29 -33.16 13.87 -11.92
CA ASN A 29 -34.40 14.54 -12.30
C ASN A 29 -35.06 15.20 -11.08
N ARG A 30 -35.07 14.53 -9.92
CA ARG A 30 -35.60 15.13 -8.69
C ARG A 30 -34.81 16.36 -8.25
N VAL A 31 -33.49 16.36 -8.40
CA VAL A 31 -32.64 17.52 -8.12
C VAL A 31 -32.96 18.68 -9.08
N LYS A 32 -33.15 18.40 -10.38
CA LYS A 32 -33.57 19.43 -11.35
C LYS A 32 -34.94 20.02 -11.00
N ASP A 33 -35.90 19.18 -10.63
CA ASP A 33 -37.24 19.62 -10.21
C ASP A 33 -37.17 20.50 -8.96
N LEU A 34 -36.38 20.10 -7.96
CA LEU A 34 -36.15 20.89 -6.75
C LEU A 34 -35.46 22.23 -7.06
N PHE A 35 -34.54 22.26 -8.03
CA PHE A 35 -33.87 23.50 -8.46
C PHE A 35 -34.85 24.45 -9.14
N ASN A 36 -35.76 23.92 -9.97
CA ASN A 36 -36.83 24.70 -10.59
C ASN A 36 -37.82 25.22 -9.53
N GLU A 37 -38.22 24.38 -8.57
CA GLU A 37 -39.09 24.77 -7.46
C GLU A 37 -38.44 25.86 -6.58
N ALA A 38 -37.14 25.76 -6.31
CA ALA A 38 -36.39 26.78 -5.59
C ALA A 38 -36.37 28.12 -6.35
N ASN A 39 -36.18 28.10 -7.67
CA ASN A 39 -36.22 29.31 -8.50
C ASN A 39 -37.62 29.95 -8.52
N GLU A 40 -38.68 29.14 -8.58
CA GLU A 40 -40.05 29.66 -8.46
C GLU A 40 -40.34 30.27 -7.09
N LEU A 41 -39.81 29.67 -6.02
CA LEU A 41 -39.95 30.20 -4.66
C LEU A 41 -39.17 31.51 -4.48
N ASP A 42 -37.97 31.64 -5.07
CA ASP A 42 -37.19 32.87 -5.03
C ASP A 42 -37.92 34.01 -5.75
N GLU A 43 -38.52 33.74 -6.91
CA GLU A 43 -39.33 34.74 -7.61
C GLU A 43 -40.60 35.11 -6.83
N LYS A 44 -41.29 34.13 -6.23
CA LYS A 44 -42.44 34.39 -5.33
C LYS A 44 -42.02 35.23 -4.12
N LEU A 45 -40.86 34.97 -3.53
CA LEU A 45 -40.32 35.73 -2.41
C LEU A 45 -39.96 37.15 -2.82
N ARG A 46 -39.39 37.33 -4.02
CA ARG A 46 -39.11 38.64 -4.59
C ARG A 46 -40.37 39.47 -4.82
N ILE A 47 -41.43 38.85 -5.35
CA ILE A 47 -42.74 39.48 -5.52
C ILE A 47 -43.38 39.81 -4.15
N SER A 48 -43.32 38.87 -3.20
CA SER A 48 -43.84 39.07 -1.85
C SER A 48 -43.14 40.24 -1.13
N ASN A 49 -41.81 40.32 -1.19
CA ASN A 49 -41.04 41.42 -0.62
C ASN A 49 -41.38 42.77 -1.28
N ARG A 50 -41.63 42.79 -2.59
CA ARG A 50 -42.10 43.98 -3.29
C ARG A 50 -43.48 44.41 -2.79
N ASN A 51 -44.40 43.46 -2.63
CA ASN A 51 -45.75 43.72 -2.13
C ASN A 51 -45.74 44.19 -0.66
N ALA A 52 -44.91 43.57 0.19
CA ALA A 52 -44.73 43.99 1.57
C ALA A 52 -44.24 45.44 1.66
N ARG A 53 -43.28 45.83 0.82
CA ARG A 53 -42.79 47.21 0.76
C ARG A 53 -43.86 48.21 0.33
N VAL A 54 -44.67 47.86 -0.68
CA VAL A 54 -45.80 48.69 -1.11
C VAL A 54 -46.84 48.83 0.02
N LEU A 55 -47.14 47.73 0.72
CA LEU A 55 -48.06 47.76 1.87
C LEU A 55 -47.49 48.57 3.04
N GLU A 56 -46.19 48.55 3.30
CA GLU A 56 -45.54 49.41 4.29
C GLU A 56 -45.63 50.89 3.92
N GLU A 57 -45.45 51.23 2.64
CA GLU A 57 -45.61 52.58 2.12
C GLU A 57 -47.07 53.06 2.23
N GLU A 58 -48.03 52.21 1.86
CA GLU A 58 -49.46 52.49 2.01
C GLU A 58 -49.85 52.65 3.49
N ASN A 59 -49.40 51.74 4.38
CA ASN A 59 -49.65 51.86 5.82
C ASN A 59 -49.01 53.10 6.43
N SER A 60 -47.80 53.46 6.00
CA SER A 60 -47.17 54.72 6.42
C SER A 60 -47.99 55.93 5.97
N ASN A 61 -48.58 55.86 4.76
CA ASN A 61 -49.46 56.90 4.24
C ASN A 61 -50.80 56.97 5.01
N TYR A 62 -51.38 55.82 5.39
CA TYR A 62 -52.57 55.75 6.25
C TYR A 62 -52.29 56.24 7.67
N HIS A 63 -51.14 55.90 8.25
CA HIS A 63 -50.73 56.43 9.55
C HIS A 63 -50.53 57.94 9.53
N MET A 64 -49.97 58.50 8.44
CA MET A 64 -49.87 59.94 8.25
C MET A 64 -51.26 60.60 8.12
N LYS A 65 -52.20 59.97 7.41
CA LYS A 65 -53.60 60.43 7.31
C LYS A 65 -54.34 60.33 8.66
N LEU A 66 -54.12 59.26 9.43
CA LEU A 66 -54.70 59.09 10.77
C LEU A 66 -54.12 60.12 11.74
N LYS A 67 -52.81 60.37 11.73
CA LYS A 67 -52.17 61.45 12.52
C LYS A 67 -52.67 62.85 12.14
N SER A 68 -53.08 63.06 10.89
CA SER A 68 -53.73 64.33 10.50
C SER A 68 -55.18 64.44 10.99
N ILE A 69 -55.89 63.32 11.14
CA ILE A 69 -57.26 63.28 11.68
C ILE A 69 -57.25 63.37 13.22
N GLU A 70 -56.23 62.83 13.88
CA GLU A 70 -56.04 62.90 15.34
C GLU A 70 -55.75 64.32 15.88
N LYS A 71 -55.41 65.27 14.99
CA LYS A 71 -55.25 66.69 15.32
C LYS A 71 -56.57 67.48 15.36
N ASP A 72 -57.66 66.89 14.86
CA ASP A 72 -59.00 67.46 14.97
C ASP A 72 -59.76 66.74 16.09
N GLU A 73 -59.80 67.39 17.26
CA GLU A 73 -60.45 66.90 18.48
C GLU A 73 -61.96 66.71 18.27
N ASP A 74 -62.43 65.46 18.37
CA ASP A 74 -63.66 65.14 19.13
C ASP A 74 -63.84 63.62 19.32
N ILE A 75 -63.36 63.11 20.45
CA ILE A 75 -63.30 61.67 20.79
C ILE A 75 -64.67 61.10 21.26
N SER A 76 -65.74 61.91 21.26
CA SER A 76 -67.04 61.49 21.83
C SER A 76 -67.98 60.71 20.89
N LYS A 77 -67.59 60.46 19.63
CA LYS A 77 -68.39 59.66 18.68
C LYS A 77 -67.53 58.66 17.90
N LEU A 78 -67.04 57.62 18.58
CA LEU A 78 -66.35 56.51 17.92
C LEU A 78 -67.33 55.69 17.06
N VAL A 79 -67.25 55.85 15.75
CA VAL A 79 -68.00 55.11 14.71
C VAL A 79 -67.55 53.63 14.73
N PRO A 80 -68.40 52.64 14.41
CA PRO A 80 -68.04 51.21 14.38
C PRO A 80 -66.72 50.87 13.67
N SER A 81 -66.35 51.66 12.66
CA SER A 81 -65.07 51.55 11.93
C SER A 81 -63.83 51.73 12.80
N GLN A 82 -63.87 52.55 13.86
CA GLN A 82 -62.73 52.73 14.78
C GLN A 82 -62.56 51.52 15.73
N LYS A 83 -63.64 50.83 16.11
CA LYS A 83 -63.54 49.57 16.87
C LYS A 83 -62.95 48.44 16.03
N GLU A 84 -63.30 48.40 14.75
CA GLU A 84 -62.73 47.46 13.80
C GLU A 84 -61.24 47.72 13.54
N ALA A 85 -60.85 49.01 13.43
CA ALA A 85 -59.44 49.40 13.32
C ALA A 85 -58.61 48.96 14.54
N ILE A 86 -59.12 49.14 15.76
CA ILE A 86 -58.42 48.68 16.99
C ILE A 86 -58.29 47.14 17.02
N LYS A 87 -59.29 46.41 16.52
CA LYS A 87 -59.23 44.95 16.42
C LYS A 87 -58.16 44.50 15.41
N LEU A 88 -58.08 45.16 14.26
CA LEU A 88 -57.06 44.89 13.23
C LEU A 88 -55.64 45.25 13.69
N VAL A 89 -55.49 46.26 14.54
CA VAL A 89 -54.20 46.60 15.17
C VAL A 89 -53.75 45.49 16.12
N LYS A 90 -54.64 44.99 16.98
CA LYS A 90 -54.33 43.85 17.86
C LYS A 90 -54.00 42.57 17.08
N GLU A 91 -54.75 42.29 16.03
CA GLU A 91 -54.49 41.11 15.18
C GLU A 91 -53.15 41.23 14.45
N ASN A 92 -52.75 42.44 14.02
CA ASN A 92 -51.41 42.70 13.49
C ASN A 92 -50.31 42.56 14.54
N GLU A 93 -50.54 42.99 15.78
CA GLU A 93 -49.59 42.80 16.88
C GLU A 93 -49.38 41.30 17.19
N ASP A 94 -50.46 40.52 17.23
CA ASP A 94 -50.40 39.07 17.41
C ASP A 94 -49.69 38.38 16.23
N LEU A 95 -49.93 38.84 14.99
CA LEU A 95 -49.23 38.33 13.81
C LEU A 95 -47.73 38.67 13.84
N ARG A 96 -47.36 39.88 14.25
CA ARG A 96 -45.96 40.27 14.43
C ARG A 96 -45.25 39.45 15.51
N ALA A 97 -45.93 39.17 16.62
CA ALA A 97 -45.40 38.30 17.67
C ALA A 97 -45.16 36.87 17.15
N ARG A 98 -46.12 36.29 16.43
CA ARG A 98 -45.97 34.96 15.82
C ARG A 98 -44.87 34.91 14.76
N LEU A 99 -44.68 36.00 14.01
CA LEU A 99 -43.64 36.11 12.98
C LEU A 99 -42.25 36.19 13.65
N ALA A 100 -42.13 36.92 14.75
CA ALA A 100 -40.90 36.95 15.55
C ALA A 100 -40.55 35.56 16.13
N ASP A 101 -41.54 34.84 16.67
CA ASP A 101 -41.33 33.47 17.17
C ASP A 101 -40.91 32.51 16.05
N ALA A 102 -41.50 32.63 14.86
CA ALA A 102 -41.14 31.82 13.69
C ALA A 102 -39.73 32.14 13.17
N GLU A 103 -39.32 33.42 13.17
CA GLU A 103 -37.96 33.83 12.83
C GLU A 103 -36.93 33.29 13.83
N GLU A 104 -37.26 33.27 15.12
CA GLU A 104 -36.37 32.69 16.14
C GLU A 104 -36.20 31.17 15.94
N HIS A 105 -37.30 30.47 15.64
CA HIS A 105 -37.24 29.03 15.33
C HIS A 105 -36.39 28.74 14.08
N LEU A 106 -36.57 29.51 13.00
CA LEU A 106 -35.76 29.37 11.79
C LEU A 106 -34.28 29.68 12.04
N LYS A 107 -33.95 30.66 12.90
CA LYS A 107 -32.57 30.93 13.29
C LYS A 107 -31.96 29.76 14.07
N ALA A 108 -32.70 29.17 15.00
CA ALA A 108 -32.24 27.99 15.74
C ALA A 108 -32.00 26.79 14.81
N GLU A 109 -32.91 26.54 13.88
CA GLU A 109 -32.80 25.47 12.90
C GLU A 109 -31.63 25.71 11.92
N ALA A 110 -31.40 26.95 11.48
CA ALA A 110 -30.25 27.31 10.65
C ALA A 110 -28.90 27.11 11.39
N VAL A 111 -28.85 27.36 12.71
CA VAL A 111 -27.66 27.06 13.52
C VAL A 111 -27.43 25.55 13.59
N GLN A 112 -28.49 24.77 13.82
CA GLN A 112 -28.40 23.31 13.88
C GLN A 112 -27.94 22.71 12.55
N ILE A 113 -28.41 23.23 11.41
CA ILE A 113 -27.96 22.80 10.07
C ILE A 113 -26.47 23.11 9.88
N ARG A 114 -26.00 24.31 10.26
CA ARG A 114 -24.57 24.66 10.17
C ARG A 114 -23.69 23.76 11.04
N GLU A 115 -24.17 23.37 12.21
CA GLU A 115 -23.46 22.43 13.08
C GLU A 115 -23.36 21.05 12.43
N SER A 116 -24.45 20.54 11.83
CA SER A 116 -24.43 19.28 11.08
C SER A 116 -23.53 19.33 9.83
N ASP A 117 -23.55 20.43 9.08
CA ASP A 117 -22.68 20.63 7.91
C ASP A 117 -21.21 20.66 8.32
N SER A 118 -20.88 21.30 9.45
CA SER A 118 -19.53 21.30 10.00
C SER A 118 -19.04 19.90 10.39
N GLY A 119 -19.97 19.03 10.82
CA GLY A 119 -19.70 17.62 11.11
C GLY A 119 -19.43 16.82 9.84
N ALA A 120 -20.27 16.99 8.82
CA ALA A 120 -20.09 16.37 7.51
C ALA A 120 -18.76 16.80 6.86
N ASP A 121 -18.41 18.08 6.90
CA ASP A 121 -17.14 18.60 6.38
C ASP A 121 -15.91 18.04 7.11
N LYS A 122 -16.01 17.78 8.42
CA LYS A 122 -14.94 17.10 9.17
C LYS A 122 -14.80 15.65 8.69
N GLN A 123 -15.91 14.96 8.47
CA GLN A 123 -15.91 13.57 7.99
C GLN A 123 -15.38 13.47 6.54
N ILE A 124 -15.75 14.39 5.66
CA ILE A 124 -15.23 14.49 4.29
C ILE A 124 -13.71 14.72 4.30
N ARG A 125 -13.21 15.60 5.18
CA ARG A 125 -11.76 15.84 5.33
C ARG A 125 -11.02 14.61 5.87
N ALA A 126 -11.61 13.89 6.82
CA ALA A 126 -11.04 12.65 7.33
C ALA A 126 -10.94 11.57 6.24
N LEU A 127 -12.03 11.34 5.50
CA LEU A 127 -12.06 10.39 4.37
C LEU A 127 -11.10 10.78 3.26
N SER A 128 -10.97 12.07 2.95
CA SER A 128 -10.01 12.57 1.95
C SER A 128 -8.56 12.31 2.39
N SER A 129 -8.25 12.55 3.68
CA SER A 129 -6.93 12.27 4.26
C SER A 129 -6.60 10.77 4.24
N GLU A 130 -7.60 9.92 4.51
CA GLU A 130 -7.47 8.47 4.41
C GLU A 130 -7.25 8.01 2.96
N CYS A 131 -8.00 8.55 2.01
CA CYS A 131 -7.81 8.27 0.58
C CYS A 131 -6.40 8.67 0.10
N GLU A 132 -5.88 9.82 0.55
CA GLU A 132 -4.50 10.22 0.25
C GLU A 132 -3.46 9.27 0.87
N ARG A 133 -3.70 8.79 2.09
CA ARG A 133 -2.84 7.81 2.76
C ARG A 133 -2.78 6.51 1.96
N MET A 134 -3.94 5.95 1.58
CA MET A 134 -4.05 4.76 0.75
C MET A 134 -3.39 4.95 -0.63
N ARG A 135 -3.50 6.14 -1.22
CA ARG A 135 -2.83 6.45 -2.50
C ARG A 135 -1.30 6.44 -2.37
N LYS A 136 -0.77 7.01 -1.29
CA LYS A 136 0.68 7.01 -1.00
C LYS A 136 1.18 5.61 -0.72
N GLU A 137 0.41 4.78 -0.03
CA GLU A 137 0.71 3.38 0.23
C GLU A 137 0.77 2.56 -1.06
N ARG A 138 -0.25 2.64 -1.92
CA ARG A 138 -0.23 2.01 -3.25
C ARG A 138 0.96 2.47 -4.12
N GLN A 139 1.35 3.74 -4.03
CA GLN A 139 2.54 4.23 -4.73
C GLN A 139 3.84 3.64 -4.20
N ARG A 140 3.92 3.30 -2.90
CA ARG A 140 5.08 2.60 -2.33
C ARG A 140 5.10 1.15 -2.79
N GLU A 141 3.96 0.46 -2.72
CA GLU A 141 3.82 -0.92 -3.20
C GLU A 141 4.20 -1.04 -4.68
N VAL A 142 3.78 -0.11 -5.53
CA VAL A 142 4.17 -0.09 -6.95
C VAL A 142 5.69 0.07 -7.11
N LYS A 143 6.32 0.95 -6.34
CA LYS A 143 7.78 1.13 -6.38
C LYS A 143 8.54 -0.11 -5.88
N GLU A 144 8.01 -0.80 -4.88
CA GLU A 144 8.57 -2.06 -4.38
C GLU A 144 8.42 -3.18 -5.42
N LEU A 145 7.28 -3.25 -6.11
CA LEU A 145 7.07 -4.16 -7.24
C LEU A 145 8.00 -3.85 -8.41
N GLU A 146 8.24 -2.57 -8.72
CA GLU A 146 9.21 -2.16 -9.74
C GLU A 146 10.64 -2.53 -9.34
N ASN A 147 11.02 -2.34 -8.07
CA ASN A 147 12.34 -2.72 -7.56
C ASN A 147 12.54 -4.25 -7.59
N THR A 148 11.53 -5.04 -7.20
CA THR A 148 11.60 -6.50 -7.28
C THR A 148 11.64 -6.99 -8.72
N ARG A 149 10.89 -6.38 -9.65
CA ARG A 149 10.99 -6.66 -11.10
C ARG A 149 12.39 -6.35 -11.64
N PHE A 150 12.99 -5.23 -11.23
CA PHE A 150 14.36 -4.88 -11.60
C PHE A 150 15.37 -5.90 -11.10
N GLN A 151 15.25 -6.34 -9.83
CA GLN A 151 16.10 -7.39 -9.27
C GLN A 151 15.93 -8.74 -10.00
N CYS A 152 14.70 -9.11 -10.33
CA CYS A 152 14.45 -10.32 -11.13
C CYS A 152 15.07 -10.22 -12.54
N ALA A 153 14.98 -9.06 -13.20
CA ALA A 153 15.60 -8.84 -14.50
C ALA A 153 17.14 -8.88 -14.41
N GLU A 154 17.73 -8.34 -13.34
CA GLU A 154 19.18 -8.41 -13.11
C GLU A 154 19.64 -9.85 -12.85
N LEU A 155 18.90 -10.62 -12.05
CA LEU A 155 19.18 -12.03 -11.81
C LEU A 155 19.05 -12.86 -13.09
N GLN A 156 18.02 -12.59 -13.91
CA GLN A 156 17.85 -13.25 -15.20
C GLN A 156 19.04 -12.96 -16.12
N LYS A 157 19.47 -11.70 -16.22
CA LYS A 157 20.65 -11.33 -17.01
C LYS A 157 21.91 -12.05 -16.53
N ARG A 158 22.15 -12.13 -15.21
CA ARG A 158 23.31 -12.87 -14.66
C ARG A 158 23.24 -14.35 -15.02
N LEU A 159 22.04 -14.94 -15.00
CA LEU A 159 21.83 -16.34 -15.37
C LEU A 159 22.07 -16.57 -16.88
N ASP A 160 21.67 -15.62 -17.73
CA ASP A 160 21.93 -15.66 -19.17
C ASP A 160 23.44 -15.51 -19.46
N ASP A 161 24.12 -14.59 -18.77
CA ASP A 161 25.58 -14.42 -18.85
C ASP A 161 26.31 -15.70 -18.41
N GLU A 162 25.89 -16.33 -17.29
CA GLU A 162 26.41 -17.63 -16.85
C GLU A 162 26.16 -18.73 -17.89
N HIS A 163 24.99 -18.76 -18.52
CA HIS A 163 24.71 -19.71 -19.60
C HIS A 163 25.62 -19.53 -20.81
N GLU A 164 25.89 -18.30 -21.24
CA GLU A 164 26.82 -18.04 -22.35
C GLU A 164 28.27 -18.37 -21.96
N THR A 165 28.69 -18.12 -20.71
CA THR A 165 30.03 -18.56 -20.25
C THR A 165 30.16 -20.09 -20.22
N LEU A 166 29.13 -20.81 -19.79
CA LEU A 166 29.12 -22.28 -19.82
C LEU A 166 29.11 -22.85 -21.24
N LYS A 167 28.40 -22.18 -22.16
CA LYS A 167 28.36 -22.55 -23.57
C LYS A 167 29.72 -22.35 -24.24
N THR A 168 30.36 -21.20 -24.04
CA THR A 168 31.72 -20.96 -24.54
C THR A 168 32.75 -21.92 -23.94
N ALA A 169 32.63 -22.26 -22.65
CA ALA A 169 33.46 -23.29 -22.03
C ALA A 169 33.23 -24.67 -22.66
N ARG A 170 31.98 -25.06 -22.92
CA ARG A 170 31.65 -26.30 -23.64
C ARG A 170 32.29 -26.32 -25.02
N ASP A 171 32.15 -25.24 -25.79
CA ASP A 171 32.71 -25.16 -27.15
C ASP A 171 34.25 -25.28 -27.13
N LEU A 172 34.93 -24.71 -26.14
CA LEU A 172 36.38 -24.89 -25.94
C LEU A 172 36.75 -26.35 -25.61
N TRP A 173 35.98 -27.01 -24.74
CA TRP A 173 36.19 -28.43 -24.43
C TRP A 173 35.95 -29.33 -25.65
N ASP A 174 34.97 -29.02 -26.48
CA ASP A 174 34.70 -29.76 -27.70
C ASP A 174 35.81 -29.53 -28.75
N GLN A 175 36.33 -28.30 -28.89
CA GLN A 175 37.52 -28.02 -29.72
C GLN A 175 38.76 -28.76 -29.25
N GLU A 176 39.02 -28.79 -27.93
CA GLU A 176 40.16 -29.49 -27.37
C GLU A 176 40.00 -31.02 -27.51
N ARG A 177 38.77 -31.53 -27.34
CA ARG A 177 38.44 -32.94 -27.63
C ARG A 177 38.72 -33.29 -29.09
N GLU A 178 38.35 -32.42 -30.02
CA GLU A 178 38.61 -32.60 -31.46
C GLU A 178 40.13 -32.60 -31.76
N ARG A 179 40.90 -31.70 -31.15
CA ARG A 179 42.37 -31.71 -31.25
C ARG A 179 42.99 -33.00 -30.73
N TYR A 180 42.51 -33.52 -29.60
CA TYR A 180 42.98 -34.81 -29.09
C TYR A 180 42.62 -35.96 -30.03
N HIS A 181 41.42 -35.98 -30.62
CA HIS A 181 41.06 -36.99 -31.62
C HIS A 181 41.97 -36.93 -32.84
N GLN A 182 42.21 -35.73 -33.39
CA GLN A 182 43.13 -35.54 -34.51
C GLN A 182 44.54 -36.03 -34.17
N LYS A 183 45.06 -35.71 -32.98
CA LYS A 183 46.37 -36.17 -32.51
C LYS A 183 46.42 -37.70 -32.33
N ILE A 184 45.33 -38.32 -31.87
CA ILE A 184 45.23 -39.78 -31.77
C ILE A 184 45.25 -40.39 -33.17
N ASP A 185 44.50 -39.83 -34.13
CA ASP A 185 44.47 -40.30 -35.51
C ASP A 185 45.84 -40.16 -36.19
N GLU A 186 46.53 -39.04 -36.00
CA GLU A 186 47.92 -38.83 -36.47
C GLU A 186 48.88 -39.86 -35.87
N LEU A 187 48.78 -40.16 -34.57
CA LEU A 187 49.60 -41.20 -33.92
C LEU A 187 49.28 -42.59 -34.44
N LEU A 188 48.00 -42.89 -34.72
CA LEU A 188 47.59 -44.15 -35.31
C LEU A 188 48.07 -44.29 -36.76
N GLU A 189 48.04 -43.22 -37.55
CA GLU A 189 48.63 -43.18 -38.89
C GLU A 189 50.15 -43.31 -38.86
N HIS A 190 50.82 -42.60 -37.94
CA HIS A 190 52.26 -42.72 -37.74
C HIS A 190 52.64 -44.15 -37.37
N ASN A 191 51.92 -44.79 -36.45
CA ASN A 191 52.13 -46.18 -36.07
C ASN A 191 51.86 -47.15 -37.24
N LYS A 192 50.79 -46.97 -38.01
CA LYS A 192 50.53 -47.73 -39.24
C LYS A 192 51.66 -47.56 -40.26
N SER A 193 52.23 -46.37 -40.39
CA SER A 193 53.34 -46.08 -41.31
C SER A 193 54.67 -46.67 -40.83
N THR A 194 54.96 -46.63 -39.52
CA THR A 194 56.17 -47.23 -38.94
C THR A 194 56.11 -48.76 -38.99
N VAL A 195 54.96 -49.38 -38.69
CA VAL A 195 54.74 -50.83 -38.84
C VAL A 195 54.83 -51.28 -40.30
N ARG A 196 54.42 -50.45 -41.27
CA ARG A 196 54.66 -50.70 -42.71
C ARG A 196 56.12 -50.51 -43.12
N SER A 197 56.91 -49.71 -42.39
CA SER A 197 58.36 -49.54 -42.63
C SER A 197 59.22 -50.62 -41.98
N THR A 198 58.71 -51.33 -40.96
CA THR A 198 59.42 -52.37 -40.21
C THR A 198 58.92 -53.79 -40.50
N THR A 199 58.28 -54.01 -41.65
CA THR A 199 58.00 -55.37 -42.17
C THR A 199 59.16 -55.84 -43.05
N PRO A 200 60.18 -56.55 -42.52
CA PRO A 200 61.09 -57.29 -43.36
C PRO A 200 60.32 -58.46 -43.95
N ARG A 201 60.40 -58.53 -45.28
CA ARG A 201 60.06 -59.65 -46.14
C ARG A 201 60.34 -60.99 -45.43
N THR A 202 59.28 -61.77 -45.25
CA THR A 202 59.30 -63.14 -44.72
C THR A 202 60.38 -63.99 -45.38
N HIS A 203 61.33 -64.44 -44.57
CA HIS A 203 61.96 -65.76 -44.70
C HIS A 203 61.96 -66.41 -43.31
N LEU A 204 61.33 -67.59 -43.21
CA LEU A 204 61.53 -68.57 -42.13
C LEU A 204 63.04 -68.77 -41.90
N PRO A 205 63.52 -68.96 -40.65
CA PRO A 205 63.35 -70.27 -40.00
C PRO A 205 63.18 -70.28 -38.47
N LYS A 206 62.55 -71.36 -38.01
CA LYS A 206 62.75 -72.11 -36.76
C LYS A 206 63.43 -71.40 -35.57
N GLY A 207 62.62 -71.23 -34.53
CA GLY A 207 62.86 -71.82 -33.21
C GLY A 207 64.07 -71.31 -32.45
N THR A 208 63.85 -70.27 -31.65
CA THR A 208 64.57 -70.04 -30.39
C THR A 208 63.67 -69.23 -29.48
N THR A 209 63.42 -69.78 -28.29
CA THR A 209 62.90 -69.10 -27.11
C THR A 209 63.68 -67.79 -26.90
N SER A 210 63.05 -66.68 -27.25
CA SER A 210 63.56 -65.34 -26.95
C SER A 210 63.02 -64.98 -25.58
N ASP A 211 63.88 -65.02 -24.58
CA ASP A 211 63.65 -64.41 -23.29
C ASP A 211 63.12 -62.99 -23.53
N GLU A 212 61.89 -62.76 -23.08
CA GLU A 212 61.34 -61.42 -22.97
C GLU A 212 62.28 -60.68 -21.99
N PRO A 213 62.90 -59.54 -22.40
CA PRO A 213 63.89 -58.88 -21.56
C PRO A 213 63.27 -58.60 -20.19
N LEU A 214 63.97 -58.98 -19.13
CA LEU A 214 63.49 -58.93 -17.74
C LEU A 214 62.86 -57.57 -17.39
N GLU A 215 63.40 -56.51 -17.97
CA GLU A 215 62.89 -55.14 -17.87
C GLU A 215 61.45 -54.97 -18.41
N GLN A 216 61.11 -55.62 -19.53
CA GLN A 216 59.76 -55.59 -20.10
C GLN A 216 58.77 -56.44 -19.31
N VAL A 217 59.24 -57.51 -18.67
CA VAL A 217 58.43 -58.32 -17.73
C VAL A 217 58.16 -57.53 -16.45
N LEU A 218 59.18 -56.86 -15.89
CA LEU A 218 59.07 -56.01 -14.71
C LEU A 218 58.15 -54.80 -14.96
N LEU A 219 58.26 -54.15 -16.12
CA LEU A 219 57.36 -53.06 -16.50
C LEU A 219 55.90 -53.53 -16.65
N LYS A 220 55.68 -54.73 -17.21
CA LYS A 220 54.33 -55.32 -17.27
C LYS A 220 53.79 -55.66 -15.89
N GLU A 221 54.65 -56.10 -14.98
CA GLU A 221 54.28 -56.37 -13.60
C GLU A 221 53.96 -55.08 -12.83
N ASP A 222 54.75 -54.02 -12.99
CA ASP A 222 54.49 -52.71 -12.37
C ASP A 222 53.21 -52.06 -12.91
N VAL A 223 52.97 -52.14 -14.22
CA VAL A 223 51.71 -51.67 -14.83
C VAL A 223 50.52 -52.48 -14.29
N ALA A 224 50.64 -53.82 -14.21
CA ALA A 224 49.60 -54.66 -13.63
C ALA A 224 49.34 -54.33 -12.14
N GLN A 225 50.40 -54.05 -11.36
CA GLN A 225 50.26 -53.63 -9.96
C GLN A 225 49.61 -52.25 -9.81
N LEU A 226 49.90 -51.31 -10.71
CA LEU A 226 49.26 -49.99 -10.71
C LEU A 226 47.79 -50.06 -11.13
N GLU A 227 47.47 -50.88 -12.14
CA GLU A 227 46.09 -51.14 -12.55
C GLU A 227 45.28 -51.83 -11.44
N GLN A 228 45.89 -52.79 -10.72
CA GLN A 228 45.30 -53.43 -9.55
C GLN A 228 45.03 -52.40 -8.44
N LYS A 229 46.02 -51.56 -8.10
CA LYS A 229 45.87 -50.51 -7.08
C LYS A 229 44.81 -49.48 -7.46
N LEU A 230 44.73 -49.12 -8.75
CA LEU A 230 43.71 -48.20 -9.26
C LEU A 230 42.30 -48.81 -9.11
N LYS A 231 42.13 -50.08 -9.49
CA LYS A 231 40.87 -50.82 -9.29
C LYS A 231 40.50 -50.91 -7.81
N ASP A 232 41.43 -51.24 -6.92
CA ASP A 232 41.19 -51.31 -5.48
C ASP A 232 40.82 -49.96 -4.86
N VAL A 233 41.36 -48.85 -5.38
CA VAL A 233 40.98 -47.49 -4.95
C VAL A 233 39.61 -47.13 -5.48
N GLN A 234 39.32 -47.44 -6.75
CA GLN A 234 38.03 -47.18 -7.36
C GLN A 234 36.91 -47.98 -6.68
N GLU A 235 37.14 -49.25 -6.34
CA GLU A 235 36.18 -50.08 -5.62
C GLU A 235 35.97 -49.58 -4.18
N ARG A 236 37.02 -49.12 -3.50
CA ARG A 236 36.90 -48.47 -2.18
C ARG A 236 36.10 -47.17 -2.23
N LEU A 237 36.32 -46.33 -3.25
CA LEU A 237 35.54 -45.09 -3.42
C LEU A 237 34.07 -45.40 -3.73
N TRP A 238 33.83 -46.38 -4.60
CA TRP A 238 32.49 -46.86 -4.93
C TRP A 238 31.76 -47.46 -3.72
N GLY A 239 32.48 -48.19 -2.85
CA GLY A 239 31.96 -48.69 -1.58
C GLY A 239 31.53 -47.57 -0.64
N LYS A 240 32.37 -46.54 -0.48
CA LYS A 240 32.05 -45.36 0.34
C LYS A 240 30.87 -44.56 -0.21
N GLU A 241 30.76 -44.45 -1.53
CA GLU A 241 29.63 -43.77 -2.17
C GLU A 241 28.32 -44.53 -1.96
N LYS A 242 28.34 -45.86 -2.04
CA LYS A 242 27.19 -46.69 -1.66
C LYS A 242 26.81 -46.53 -0.19
N GLU A 243 27.77 -46.45 0.72
CA GLU A 243 27.51 -46.18 2.14
C GLU A 243 26.89 -44.79 2.35
N TRP A 244 27.41 -43.78 1.65
CA TRP A 244 26.87 -42.42 1.70
C TRP A 244 25.43 -42.34 1.19
N ILE A 245 25.13 -43.00 0.08
CA ILE A 245 23.76 -43.08 -0.46
C ILE A 245 22.82 -43.82 0.52
N ARG A 246 23.29 -44.84 1.23
CA ARG A 246 22.48 -45.52 2.26
C ARG A 246 22.19 -44.59 3.43
N THR A 247 23.20 -43.91 3.97
CA THR A 247 23.02 -42.99 5.11
C THR A 247 22.15 -41.80 4.74
N GLU A 248 22.28 -41.25 3.53
CA GLU A 248 21.41 -40.19 3.02
C GLU A 248 19.94 -40.66 2.94
N ASN A 249 19.70 -41.87 2.41
CA ASN A 249 18.36 -42.44 2.32
C ASN A 249 17.75 -42.73 3.70
N GLU A 250 18.54 -43.17 4.67
CA GLU A 250 18.09 -43.32 6.06
C GLU A 250 17.73 -41.97 6.69
N LEU A 251 18.51 -40.92 6.43
CA LEU A 251 18.22 -39.57 6.90
C LEU A 251 16.95 -39.01 6.25
N ARG A 252 16.75 -39.22 4.95
CA ARG A 252 15.52 -38.83 4.25
C ARG A 252 14.28 -39.56 4.82
N LYS A 253 14.40 -40.84 5.14
CA LYS A 253 13.32 -41.60 5.81
C LYS A 253 13.04 -41.09 7.22
N LYS A 254 14.08 -40.80 8.01
CA LYS A 254 13.94 -40.20 9.35
C LYS A 254 13.27 -38.83 9.26
N PHE A 255 13.66 -38.00 8.28
CA PHE A 255 13.05 -36.70 8.03
C PHE A 255 11.56 -36.81 7.69
N GLN A 256 11.19 -37.70 6.78
CA GLN A 256 9.78 -37.94 6.42
C GLN A 256 8.97 -38.47 7.62
N SER A 257 9.56 -39.34 8.46
CA SER A 257 8.89 -39.82 9.67
C SER A 257 8.69 -38.72 10.73
N LEU A 258 9.64 -37.79 10.85
CA LEU A 258 9.55 -36.68 11.79
C LEU A 258 8.57 -35.58 11.32
N GLN A 259 8.40 -35.40 10.00
CA GLN A 259 7.38 -34.54 9.43
C GLN A 259 5.95 -35.07 9.62
N LEU A 260 5.76 -36.39 9.61
CA LEU A 260 4.44 -37.01 9.73
C LEU A 260 3.94 -37.15 11.18
N VAL A 261 4.83 -37.11 12.18
CA VAL A 261 4.47 -37.37 13.59
C VAL A 261 4.07 -36.10 14.37
N ASN A 262 4.45 -34.90 13.92
CA ASN A 262 4.21 -33.66 14.67
C ASN A 262 3.30 -32.66 13.95
N GLY A 263 2.04 -33.05 13.75
CA GLY A 263 0.98 -32.19 13.26
C GLY A 263 0.41 -31.18 14.27
N SER A 264 1.02 -30.96 15.45
CA SER A 264 0.54 -29.93 16.38
C SER A 264 1.66 -29.22 17.14
N GLU A 265 1.60 -27.89 17.09
CA GLU A 265 2.29 -26.88 17.93
C GLU A 265 3.79 -26.63 17.66
N GLY A 266 4.04 -25.52 16.95
CA GLY A 266 5.34 -24.97 16.56
C GLY A 266 6.19 -24.41 17.70
N ARG A 267 6.54 -25.24 18.70
CA ARG A 267 7.52 -24.90 19.75
C ARG A 267 8.87 -25.62 19.62
N ASN A 268 8.99 -26.64 18.78
CA ASN A 268 10.20 -27.47 18.71
C ASN A 268 11.01 -27.36 17.40
N ASP A 269 10.54 -26.63 16.39
CA ASP A 269 11.27 -26.49 15.12
C ASP A 269 12.63 -25.80 15.31
N LYS A 270 12.72 -24.85 16.25
CA LYS A 270 13.97 -24.15 16.55
C LYS A 270 15.03 -25.05 17.17
N ALA A 271 14.62 -26.03 17.99
CA ALA A 271 15.52 -27.02 18.56
C ALA A 271 15.98 -28.04 17.51
N LEU A 272 15.09 -28.42 16.58
CA LEU A 272 15.42 -29.28 15.45
C LEU A 272 16.40 -28.62 14.47
N PHE A 273 16.16 -27.35 14.12
CA PHE A 273 17.07 -26.56 13.29
C PHE A 273 18.42 -26.34 13.96
N GLN A 274 18.45 -26.18 15.29
CA GLN A 274 19.70 -26.05 16.04
C GLN A 274 20.47 -27.38 16.08
N ALA A 275 19.79 -28.49 16.35
CA ALA A 275 20.40 -29.83 16.30
C ALA A 275 20.97 -30.14 14.89
N MET A 276 20.27 -29.75 13.82
CA MET A 276 20.77 -29.88 12.45
C MET A 276 21.99 -29.00 12.17
N LYS A 277 22.02 -27.75 12.66
CA LYS A 277 23.19 -26.88 12.54
C LYS A 277 24.41 -27.46 13.24
N ASP A 278 24.21 -28.03 14.43
CA ASP A 278 25.29 -28.62 15.22
C ASP A 278 25.82 -29.91 14.58
N GLN A 279 24.94 -30.69 13.94
CA GLN A 279 25.33 -31.90 13.20
C GLN A 279 26.07 -31.58 11.88
N ILE A 280 25.66 -30.53 11.16
CA ILE A 280 26.40 -30.03 9.99
C ILE A 280 27.79 -29.55 10.40
N ARG A 281 27.90 -28.89 11.56
CA ARG A 281 29.18 -28.43 12.11
C ARG A 281 30.09 -29.62 12.46
N ALA A 282 29.55 -30.66 13.09
CA ALA A 282 30.29 -31.89 13.38
C ALA A 282 30.80 -32.59 12.11
N LEU A 283 29.98 -32.67 11.05
CA LEU A 283 30.40 -33.23 9.75
C LEU A 283 31.48 -32.38 9.06
N GLN A 284 31.39 -31.06 9.17
CA GLN A 284 32.44 -30.17 8.65
C GLN A 284 33.77 -30.36 9.39
N ASP A 285 33.73 -30.59 10.70
CA ASP A 285 34.92 -30.84 11.51
C ASP A 285 35.50 -32.23 11.23
N GLU A 286 34.68 -33.25 10.99
CA GLU A 286 35.11 -34.58 10.55
C GLU A 286 35.77 -34.54 9.15
N ILE A 287 35.19 -33.78 8.20
CA ILE A 287 35.79 -33.56 6.88
C ILE A 287 37.15 -32.84 7.00
N LYS A 288 37.26 -31.86 7.91
CA LYS A 288 38.53 -31.18 8.19
C LYS A 288 39.54 -32.13 8.84
N ALA A 289 39.13 -32.98 9.78
CA ALA A 289 39.99 -33.99 10.38
C ALA A 289 40.51 -34.98 9.33
N LEU A 290 39.65 -35.48 8.44
CA LEU A 290 40.04 -36.35 7.33
C LEU A 290 41.00 -35.69 6.33
N ARG A 291 40.86 -34.37 6.10
CA ARG A 291 41.82 -33.61 5.28
C ARG A 291 43.16 -33.43 6.00
N ASN A 292 43.14 -33.20 7.31
CA ASN A 292 44.33 -33.07 8.12
C ASN A 292 45.09 -34.40 8.28
N ASP A 293 44.40 -35.53 8.44
CA ASP A 293 45.00 -36.86 8.46
C ASP A 293 45.64 -37.22 7.11
N ARG A 294 45.06 -36.78 6.00
CA ARG A 294 45.64 -36.93 4.66
C ARG A 294 46.89 -36.09 4.46
N LEU A 295 47.01 -34.95 5.14
CA LEU A 295 48.20 -34.10 5.15
C LEU A 295 49.28 -34.65 6.11
N ALA A 296 48.88 -35.16 7.28
CA ALA A 296 49.79 -35.81 8.23
C ALA A 296 50.40 -37.11 7.66
N SER A 297 49.60 -37.89 6.91
CA SER A 297 50.07 -39.10 6.21
C SER A 297 51.06 -38.79 5.09
N ARG A 298 51.00 -37.59 4.48
CA ARG A 298 51.99 -37.11 3.50
C ARG A 298 53.26 -36.57 4.15
N SER A 299 53.14 -35.98 5.34
CA SER A 299 54.27 -35.47 6.14
C SER A 299 55.13 -36.60 6.73
N ALA A 300 54.50 -37.70 7.19
CA ALA A 300 55.22 -38.84 7.77
C ALA A 300 56.08 -39.62 6.76
N VAL A 301 55.72 -39.62 5.47
CA VAL A 301 56.49 -40.29 4.41
C VAL A 301 57.71 -39.46 3.96
N LEU A 302 57.67 -38.14 4.13
CA LEU A 302 58.79 -37.24 3.81
C LEU A 302 59.73 -36.98 5.00
N GLY A 303 59.25 -37.14 6.24
CA GLY A 303 60.04 -36.96 7.46
C GLY A 303 61.01 -38.10 7.81
N ALA A 304 60.80 -39.31 7.28
CA ALA A 304 61.66 -40.46 7.57
C ALA A 304 62.97 -40.49 6.76
N ALA A 305 63.05 -39.74 5.65
CA ALA A 305 64.24 -39.70 4.80
C ALA A 305 65.26 -38.63 5.22
N ALA A 306 64.87 -37.60 5.98
CA ALA A 306 65.74 -36.48 6.35
C ALA A 306 66.40 -36.63 7.72
N ALA A 307 65.97 -37.58 8.56
CA ALA A 307 66.43 -37.70 9.95
C ALA A 307 67.73 -38.52 10.15
N SER A 308 68.35 -39.05 9.09
CA SER A 308 69.57 -39.89 9.23
C SER A 308 70.89 -39.17 8.91
N ALA A 309 70.90 -37.87 8.60
CA ALA A 309 72.10 -37.21 8.08
C ALA A 309 72.35 -35.79 8.62
N ALA A 310 72.32 -35.57 9.94
CA ALA A 310 73.04 -34.45 10.57
C ALA A 310 73.00 -34.52 12.11
N ALA A 311 73.63 -35.54 12.69
CA ALA A 311 74.13 -35.47 14.05
C ALA A 311 75.65 -35.40 13.98
N SER A 312 76.27 -34.22 14.21
CA SER A 312 77.60 -34.08 14.80
C SER A 312 78.17 -32.66 14.72
N LYS A 313 78.33 -32.05 15.91
CA LYS A 313 79.42 -31.15 16.35
C LYS A 313 79.40 -29.65 15.97
N ASN A 314 78.99 -28.86 16.96
CA ASN A 314 79.71 -27.66 17.45
C ASN A 314 81.01 -28.11 18.20
N PRO A 315 82.02 -27.25 18.56
CA PRO A 315 81.91 -25.81 18.85
C PRO A 315 83.14 -24.88 18.56
N ALA A 316 82.87 -23.57 18.69
CA ALA A 316 83.70 -22.51 19.30
C ALA A 316 84.83 -21.75 18.55
N SER A 317 84.78 -20.42 18.79
CA SER A 317 85.89 -19.46 19.07
C SER A 317 86.71 -18.89 17.90
N THR A 318 87.15 -17.63 17.80
CA THR A 318 87.19 -16.45 18.70
C THR A 318 87.57 -15.18 17.90
N VAL A 319 87.27 -13.99 18.45
CA VAL A 319 88.04 -12.72 18.40
C VAL A 319 87.91 -11.74 17.19
N ALA A 320 87.10 -10.69 17.45
CA ALA A 320 87.36 -9.23 17.45
C ALA A 320 87.96 -8.47 16.23
N GLN A 321 87.10 -7.59 15.64
CA GLN A 321 87.16 -6.10 15.47
C GLN A 321 88.42 -5.40 14.89
N PRO A 322 88.34 -4.11 14.45
CA PRO A 322 87.21 -3.20 14.23
C PRO A 322 87.23 -2.46 12.86
N LEU A 323 86.10 -1.89 12.43
CA LEU A 323 86.13 -0.63 11.68
C LEU A 323 84.85 0.18 11.94
N GLN A 324 85.09 1.40 12.41
CA GLN A 324 84.19 2.53 12.65
C GLN A 324 83.29 2.76 11.42
N GLY A 325 82.08 3.30 11.47
CA GLY A 325 81.43 4.17 12.45
C GLY A 325 80.44 4.98 11.63
N SER A 326 79.16 4.59 11.62
CA SER A 326 78.02 5.35 11.04
C SER A 326 76.72 4.54 11.20
N GLY A 327 76.79 3.20 11.09
CA GLY A 327 75.60 2.34 11.17
C GLY A 327 75.05 2.12 12.58
N VAL A 328 75.90 1.99 13.60
CA VAL A 328 75.45 1.58 14.96
C VAL A 328 74.62 2.65 15.65
N ALA A 329 74.93 3.93 15.44
CA ALA A 329 74.11 5.04 15.96
C ALA A 329 72.73 5.11 15.28
N ASN A 330 72.67 4.75 13.99
CA ASN A 330 71.41 4.71 13.24
C ASN A 330 70.55 3.49 13.65
N TRP A 331 71.19 2.35 13.95
CA TRP A 331 70.51 1.18 14.51
C TRP A 331 70.03 1.39 15.95
N ALA A 332 70.83 2.03 16.80
CA ALA A 332 70.41 2.39 18.16
C ALA A 332 69.24 3.39 18.12
N ALA A 333 69.28 4.41 17.27
CA ALA A 333 68.19 5.37 17.11
C ALA A 333 66.89 4.72 16.55
N ARG A 334 67.01 3.77 15.61
CA ARG A 334 65.87 2.99 15.10
C ARG A 334 65.30 2.05 16.15
N TYR A 335 66.16 1.43 16.95
CA TYR A 335 65.76 0.56 18.06
C TYR A 335 65.04 1.37 19.15
N ASP A 336 65.56 2.54 19.51
CA ASP A 336 64.91 3.45 20.46
C ASP A 336 63.58 4.01 19.92
N ALA A 337 63.50 4.29 18.62
CA ALA A 337 62.25 4.69 17.96
C ALA A 337 61.21 3.56 17.97
N ALA A 338 61.62 2.32 17.68
CA ALA A 338 60.75 1.15 17.74
C ALA A 338 60.30 0.82 19.18
N CYS A 339 61.18 1.02 20.17
CA CYS A 339 60.81 0.88 21.58
C CYS A 339 59.78 1.94 22.02
N LYS A 340 59.96 3.20 21.60
CA LYS A 340 58.97 4.27 21.85
C LYS A 340 57.64 4.02 21.14
N GLU A 341 57.68 3.51 19.91
CA GLU A 341 56.47 3.13 19.18
C GLU A 341 55.75 1.95 19.86
N LYS A 342 56.50 0.96 20.35
CA LYS A 342 55.95 -0.14 21.16
C LYS A 342 55.32 0.37 22.45
N GLU A 343 55.97 1.28 23.17
CA GLU A 343 55.39 1.92 24.38
C GLU A 343 54.13 2.71 24.02
N ALA A 344 54.13 3.48 22.93
CA ALA A 344 52.96 4.21 22.47
C ALA A 344 51.79 3.28 22.07
N ILE A 345 52.08 2.15 21.42
CA ILE A 345 51.07 1.13 21.10
C ILE A 345 50.55 0.46 22.38
N GLN A 346 51.42 0.22 23.36
CA GLN A 346 51.03 -0.33 24.67
C GLN A 346 50.12 0.65 25.42
N ASP A 347 50.43 1.95 25.42
CA ASP A 347 49.60 2.99 26.01
C ASP A 347 48.24 3.12 25.29
N GLN A 348 48.22 3.01 23.96
CA GLN A 348 46.98 2.98 23.18
C GLN A 348 46.14 1.74 23.49
N LEU A 349 46.79 0.58 23.68
CA LEU A 349 46.12 -0.66 24.06
C LEU A 349 45.52 -0.56 25.46
N ASP A 350 46.24 0.01 26.41
CA ASP A 350 45.75 0.16 27.79
C ASP A 350 44.67 1.24 27.90
N ALA A 351 44.77 2.33 27.12
CA ALA A 351 43.68 3.28 26.95
C ALA A 351 42.43 2.63 26.34
N ALA A 352 42.59 1.79 25.30
CA ALA A 352 41.48 1.05 24.71
C ALA A 352 40.85 0.07 25.71
N LYS A 353 41.64 -0.66 26.50
CA LYS A 353 41.12 -1.52 27.59
C LYS A 353 40.35 -0.72 28.63
N ALA A 354 40.83 0.46 29.03
CA ALA A 354 40.13 1.33 29.96
C ALA A 354 38.77 1.77 29.40
N THR A 355 38.69 2.10 28.10
CA THR A 355 37.40 2.41 27.46
C THR A 355 36.45 1.23 27.40
N ILE A 356 36.95 0.02 27.15
CA ILE A 356 36.13 -1.21 27.14
C ILE A 356 35.58 -1.49 28.54
N LEU A 357 36.41 -1.40 29.59
CA LEU A 357 35.96 -1.58 30.97
C LEU A 357 34.92 -0.53 31.38
N ALA A 358 35.06 0.73 30.94
CA ALA A 358 34.07 1.77 31.18
C ALA A 358 32.72 1.47 30.49
N LEU A 359 32.75 1.02 29.23
CA LEU A 359 31.54 0.61 28.50
C LEU A 359 30.88 -0.60 29.18
N GLN A 360 31.67 -1.54 29.69
CA GLN A 360 31.16 -2.71 30.40
C GLN A 360 30.50 -2.33 31.73
N HIS A 361 31.11 -1.43 32.52
CA HIS A 361 30.48 -0.86 33.70
C HIS A 361 29.15 -0.16 33.39
N MET A 362 29.07 0.61 32.30
CA MET A 362 27.81 1.22 31.89
C MET A 362 26.75 0.19 31.50
N ALA A 363 27.13 -0.90 30.83
CA ALA A 363 26.21 -1.98 30.47
C ALA A 363 25.70 -2.72 31.72
N ASP A 364 26.59 -2.95 32.69
CA ASP A 364 26.25 -3.57 33.97
C ASP A 364 25.31 -2.66 34.79
N ASP A 365 25.57 -1.35 34.87
CA ASP A 365 24.71 -0.37 35.55
C ASP A 365 23.30 -0.31 34.92
N LYS A 366 23.23 -0.37 33.59
CA LYS A 366 21.96 -0.40 32.85
C LYS A 366 21.20 -1.70 33.11
N THR A 367 21.91 -2.82 33.21
CA THR A 367 21.33 -4.12 33.56
C THR A 367 20.81 -4.15 34.99
N ILE A 368 21.55 -3.56 35.92
CA ILE A 368 21.12 -3.38 37.32
C ILE A 368 19.85 -2.53 37.37
N SER A 369 19.82 -1.41 36.65
CA SER A 369 18.65 -0.53 36.56
C SER A 369 17.41 -1.24 35.99
N CYS A 370 17.55 -2.08 34.96
CA CYS A 370 16.46 -2.92 34.47
C CYS A 370 15.92 -3.85 35.56
N LYS A 371 16.80 -4.56 36.27
CA LYS A 371 16.42 -5.48 37.35
C LYS A 371 15.76 -4.74 38.52
N GLU A 372 16.22 -3.54 38.86
CA GLU A 372 15.59 -2.70 39.89
C GLU A 372 14.16 -2.29 39.50
N LEU A 373 13.95 -1.89 38.25
CA LEU A 373 12.62 -1.55 37.72
C LEU A 373 11.69 -2.77 37.69
N GLU A 374 12.21 -3.95 37.33
CA GLU A 374 11.46 -5.21 37.40
C GLU A 374 11.03 -5.54 38.83
N VAL A 375 11.93 -5.35 39.81
CA VAL A 375 11.63 -5.51 41.23
C VAL A 375 10.56 -4.51 41.69
N GLN A 376 10.61 -3.26 41.23
CA GLN A 376 9.57 -2.27 41.52
C GLN A 376 8.21 -2.67 40.94
N ILE A 377 8.16 -3.18 39.70
CA ILE A 377 6.92 -3.72 39.10
C ILE A 377 6.41 -4.91 39.91
N ALA A 378 7.28 -5.82 40.33
CA ALA A 378 6.91 -6.97 41.15
C ALA A 378 6.36 -6.53 42.53
N ALA A 379 6.95 -5.49 43.14
CA ALA A 379 6.48 -4.92 44.39
C ALA A 379 5.10 -4.24 44.26
N LEU A 380 4.86 -3.51 43.16
CA LEU A 380 3.56 -2.88 42.86
C LEU A 380 2.47 -3.93 42.62
N ARG A 381 2.76 -4.97 41.83
CA ARG A 381 1.85 -6.11 41.61
C ARG A 381 1.54 -6.86 42.91
N LYS A 382 2.52 -6.99 43.81
CA LYS A 382 2.31 -7.58 45.15
C LYS A 382 1.42 -6.70 46.03
N LYS A 383 1.52 -5.37 45.92
CA LYS A 383 0.60 -4.43 46.60
C LYS A 383 -0.82 -4.52 46.06
N GLU A 384 -1.01 -4.63 44.74
CA GLU A 384 -2.32 -4.88 44.11
C GLU A 384 -2.93 -6.21 44.58
N ALA A 385 -2.14 -7.29 44.57
CA ALA A 385 -2.59 -8.61 45.04
C ALA A 385 -2.95 -8.63 46.54
N ASN A 386 -2.19 -7.91 47.38
CA ASN A 386 -2.48 -7.79 48.82
C ASN A 386 -3.70 -6.90 49.11
N GLY A 387 -3.92 -5.83 48.35
CA GLY A 387 -5.13 -5.01 48.42
C GLY A 387 -6.39 -5.81 48.06
N THR A 388 -6.28 -6.67 47.04
CA THR A 388 -7.37 -7.55 46.59
C THR A 388 -7.66 -8.67 47.60
N ARG A 389 -6.63 -9.26 48.23
CA ARG A 389 -6.83 -10.26 49.31
C ARG A 389 -7.43 -9.66 50.59
N ARG A 390 -7.12 -8.41 50.94
CA ARG A 390 -7.70 -7.73 52.11
C ARG A 390 -9.19 -7.40 51.92
N ALA A 391 -9.63 -7.19 50.67
CA ALA A 391 -11.04 -7.02 50.31
C ALA A 391 -11.84 -8.34 50.40
N ILE A 392 -11.20 -9.49 50.16
CA ILE A 392 -11.86 -10.81 50.20
C ILE A 392 -11.85 -11.39 51.63
N ALA A 393 -10.83 -11.13 52.44
CA ALA A 393 -10.74 -11.61 53.83
C ALA A 393 -11.65 -10.85 54.82
N GLY A 394 -12.23 -9.71 54.44
CA GLY A 394 -13.18 -8.95 55.29
C GLY A 394 -14.60 -9.52 55.34
N GLY A 395 -14.91 -10.58 54.57
CA GLY A 395 -16.26 -11.15 54.46
C GLY A 395 -16.60 -12.28 55.43
N ALA A 396 -15.68 -12.73 56.28
CA ALA A 396 -15.89 -13.94 57.08
C ALA A 396 -15.22 -13.88 58.46
N ALA A 397 -15.63 -12.94 59.33
CA ALA A 397 -15.58 -13.14 60.78
C ALA A 397 -16.41 -12.09 61.55
N SER A 398 -17.35 -12.59 62.36
CA SER A 398 -17.74 -12.08 63.68
C SER A 398 -18.68 -10.87 63.82
N THR A 399 -19.95 -11.22 64.06
CA THR A 399 -20.94 -10.67 65.03
C THR A 399 -20.70 -9.35 65.79
N ARG A 400 -21.80 -8.57 65.83
CA ARG A 400 -22.20 -7.52 66.79
C ARG A 400 -21.36 -6.25 66.88
N SER A 401 -21.90 -5.13 66.36
CA SER A 401 -22.06 -3.87 67.10
C SER A 401 -22.79 -2.83 66.25
N VAL A 402 -23.68 -2.10 66.92
CA VAL A 402 -24.39 -0.89 66.47
C VAL A 402 -23.40 0.24 66.19
N GLY A 403 -23.69 1.12 65.24
CA GLY A 403 -23.03 2.42 65.10
C GLY A 403 -22.97 2.95 63.66
N GLU A 404 -23.47 4.16 63.49
CA GLU A 404 -23.66 4.87 62.22
C GLU A 404 -22.34 5.27 61.51
N GLN A 405 -22.52 5.75 60.27
CA GLN A 405 -21.57 6.57 59.47
C GLN A 405 -20.36 5.84 58.83
N SER A 406 -20.43 5.65 57.51
CA SER A 406 -19.46 6.18 56.53
C SER A 406 -19.63 5.50 55.17
N PHE A 407 -20.55 6.03 54.36
CA PHE A 407 -20.57 5.79 52.92
C PHE A 407 -19.66 6.83 52.25
N ASN A 408 -18.35 6.61 52.20
CA ASN A 408 -17.46 7.37 51.30
C ASN A 408 -16.12 6.70 50.93
N SER A 409 -15.85 5.45 51.34
CA SER A 409 -14.50 4.85 51.17
C SER A 409 -14.35 3.89 49.97
N ARG A 410 -15.36 3.73 49.11
CA ARG A 410 -15.32 2.75 47.99
C ARG A 410 -14.84 3.34 46.66
N ALA A 411 -14.81 4.67 46.53
CA ALA A 411 -14.36 5.35 45.31
C ALA A 411 -12.84 5.60 45.26
N SER A 412 -12.15 5.56 46.41
CA SER A 412 -10.71 5.83 46.49
C SER A 412 -9.82 4.59 46.25
N THR A 413 -10.39 3.39 46.21
CA THR A 413 -9.63 2.17 45.87
C THR A 413 -9.56 1.90 44.36
N SER A 414 -10.52 2.39 43.58
CA SER A 414 -10.47 2.27 42.11
C SER A 414 -9.52 3.27 41.47
N SER A 415 -9.43 4.52 41.95
CA SER A 415 -8.48 5.49 41.38
C SER A 415 -7.03 5.07 41.63
N ASN A 416 -6.71 4.58 42.83
CA ASN A 416 -5.36 4.10 43.17
C ASN A 416 -4.93 2.86 42.35
N ALA A 417 -5.88 2.03 41.91
CA ALA A 417 -5.59 0.87 41.05
C ALA A 417 -5.34 1.29 39.58
N VAL A 418 -6.07 2.31 39.10
CA VAL A 418 -5.84 2.90 37.77
C VAL A 418 -4.50 3.64 37.73
N ASP A 419 -4.14 4.36 38.80
CA ASP A 419 -2.84 5.02 38.93
C ASP A 419 -1.68 4.00 39.05
N ALA A 420 -1.89 2.87 39.73
CA ALA A 420 -0.93 1.76 39.78
C ALA A 420 -0.73 1.08 38.40
N ALA A 421 -1.80 0.89 37.63
CA ALA A 421 -1.72 0.33 36.28
C ALA A 421 -1.01 1.27 35.29
N SER A 422 -1.24 2.58 35.41
CA SER A 422 -0.55 3.61 34.62
C SER A 422 0.95 3.65 34.93
N THR A 423 1.32 3.65 36.22
CA THR A 423 2.73 3.62 36.63
C THR A 423 3.44 2.31 36.24
N ILE A 424 2.78 1.16 36.34
CA ILE A 424 3.32 -0.12 35.83
C ILE A 424 3.54 -0.06 34.31
N SER A 425 2.66 0.59 33.56
CA SER A 425 2.79 0.72 32.10
C SER A 425 3.99 1.62 31.73
N GLN A 426 4.18 2.73 32.44
CA GLN A 426 5.34 3.62 32.27
C GLN A 426 6.67 2.90 32.62
N LEU A 427 6.71 2.13 33.72
CA LEU A 427 7.90 1.36 34.09
C LEU A 427 8.24 0.28 33.06
N LYS A 428 7.23 -0.41 32.50
CA LYS A 428 7.43 -1.38 31.41
C LYS A 428 7.94 -0.73 30.12
N GLN A 429 7.48 0.48 29.80
CA GLN A 429 7.99 1.23 28.66
C GLN A 429 9.46 1.62 28.88
N ARG A 430 9.82 2.02 30.10
CA ARG A 430 11.21 2.35 30.44
C ARG A 430 12.14 1.13 30.37
N ILE A 431 11.69 -0.05 30.81
CA ILE A 431 12.43 -1.30 30.65
C ILE A 431 12.66 -1.61 29.17
N ARG A 432 11.64 -1.51 28.32
CA ARG A 432 11.78 -1.72 26.87
C ARG A 432 12.81 -0.79 26.23
N VAL A 433 12.85 0.48 26.65
CA VAL A 433 13.86 1.44 26.15
C VAL A 433 15.26 1.04 26.60
N LEU A 434 15.45 0.63 27.85
CA LEU A 434 16.76 0.19 28.36
C LEU A 434 17.22 -1.14 27.73
N GLU A 435 16.30 -2.08 27.46
CA GLU A 435 16.58 -3.32 26.72
C GLU A 435 17.03 -3.03 25.28
N ASN A 436 16.39 -2.07 24.61
CA ASN A 436 16.82 -1.62 23.29
C ASN A 436 18.20 -0.93 23.33
N GLU A 437 18.48 -0.13 24.36
CA GLU A 437 19.83 0.45 24.57
C GLU A 437 20.88 -0.64 24.80
N LEU A 438 20.58 -1.68 25.60
CA LEU A 438 21.50 -2.80 25.87
C LEU A 438 21.76 -3.66 24.64
N THR A 439 20.73 -3.93 23.83
CA THR A 439 20.88 -4.69 22.58
C THR A 439 21.72 -3.94 21.56
N ASN A 440 21.53 -2.63 21.43
CA ASN A 440 22.37 -1.78 20.58
C ASN A 440 23.84 -1.76 21.05
N LEU A 441 24.09 -1.56 22.35
CA LEU A 441 25.46 -1.59 22.90
C LEU A 441 26.14 -2.95 22.70
N LYS A 442 25.37 -4.05 22.82
CA LYS A 442 25.87 -5.40 22.59
C LYS A 442 26.23 -5.63 21.12
N ASN A 443 25.38 -5.19 20.20
CA ASN A 443 25.63 -5.28 18.76
C ASN A 443 26.86 -4.45 18.36
N ASP A 444 27.01 -3.23 18.91
CA ASP A 444 28.19 -2.39 18.68
C ASP A 444 29.47 -3.04 19.20
N HIS A 445 29.40 -3.74 20.34
CA HIS A 445 30.54 -4.48 20.90
C HIS A 445 30.92 -5.69 20.03
N GLU A 446 29.94 -6.50 19.61
CA GLU A 446 30.15 -7.66 18.74
C GLU A 446 30.71 -7.25 17.37
N GLN A 447 30.24 -6.12 16.82
CA GLN A 447 30.79 -5.54 15.59
C GLN A 447 32.24 -5.09 15.77
N LYS A 448 32.60 -4.49 16.91
CA LYS A 448 34.00 -4.11 17.20
C LYS A 448 34.90 -5.33 17.39
N GLU A 449 34.43 -6.38 18.06
CA GLU A 449 35.18 -7.63 18.21
C GLU A 449 35.41 -8.35 16.88
N THR A 450 34.40 -8.39 16.00
CA THR A 450 34.55 -9.00 14.67
C THR A 450 35.56 -8.23 13.81
N ILE A 451 35.51 -6.90 13.79
CA ILE A 451 36.49 -6.07 13.08
C ILE A 451 37.91 -6.28 13.65
N SER A 452 38.05 -6.35 14.97
CA SER A 452 39.32 -6.63 15.64
C SER A 452 39.86 -8.04 15.30
N SER A 453 38.99 -9.05 15.31
CA SER A 453 39.35 -10.43 14.95
C SER A 453 39.82 -10.55 13.50
N VAL A 454 39.16 -9.86 12.57
CA VAL A 454 39.57 -9.83 11.15
C VAL A 454 40.95 -9.18 11.00
N ARG A 455 41.20 -8.03 11.64
CA ARG A 455 42.51 -7.37 11.61
C ARG A 455 43.62 -8.23 12.22
N THR A 456 43.35 -8.89 13.34
CA THR A 456 44.33 -9.78 13.97
C THR A 456 44.68 -10.98 13.08
N LYS A 457 43.68 -11.56 12.38
CA LYS A 457 43.93 -12.63 11.39
C LYS A 457 44.73 -12.14 10.19
N GLU A 458 44.48 -10.92 9.73
CA GLU A 458 45.22 -10.28 8.64
C GLU A 458 46.69 -10.05 9.03
N TYR A 459 46.95 -9.53 10.23
CA TYR A 459 48.31 -9.40 10.75
C TYR A 459 49.00 -10.76 10.93
N GLN A 460 48.27 -11.78 11.42
CA GLN A 460 48.82 -13.13 11.53
C GLN A 460 49.20 -13.70 10.16
N MET A 461 48.36 -13.52 9.14
CA MET A 461 48.67 -13.94 7.77
C MET A 461 49.90 -13.23 7.22
N GLN A 462 50.04 -11.92 7.46
CA GLN A 462 51.22 -11.16 7.04
C GLN A 462 52.50 -11.67 7.73
N VAL A 463 52.43 -11.99 9.03
CA VAL A 463 53.56 -12.58 9.76
C VAL A 463 53.92 -13.97 9.21
N ASP A 464 52.92 -14.82 8.95
CA ASP A 464 53.14 -16.16 8.41
C ASP A 464 53.71 -16.13 6.98
N GLU A 465 53.35 -15.13 6.18
CA GLU A 465 53.91 -14.88 4.86
C GLU A 465 55.39 -14.48 4.96
N LEU A 466 55.72 -13.51 5.80
CA LEU A 466 57.10 -13.05 6.02
C LEU A 466 58.00 -14.15 6.60
N LEU A 467 57.44 -15.06 7.41
CA LEU A 467 58.16 -16.23 7.91
C LEU A 467 58.40 -17.27 6.81
N ARG A 468 57.44 -17.47 5.89
CA ARG A 468 57.62 -18.34 4.71
C ARG A 468 58.66 -17.78 3.74
N GLU A 469 58.62 -16.48 3.49
CA GLU A 469 59.60 -15.79 2.66
C GLU A 469 61.01 -15.90 3.26
N ASN A 470 61.16 -15.68 4.57
CA ASN A 470 62.44 -15.91 5.25
C ASN A 470 62.91 -17.36 5.21
N ALA A 471 62.00 -18.34 5.26
CA ALA A 471 62.35 -19.75 5.13
C ALA A 471 62.83 -20.09 3.71
N ALA A 472 62.21 -19.51 2.68
CA ALA A 472 62.63 -19.65 1.29
C ALA A 472 64.03 -19.07 1.06
N LEU A 473 64.28 -17.85 1.56
CA LEU A 473 65.60 -17.18 1.46
C LEU A 473 66.72 -17.92 2.22
N ARG A 474 66.38 -18.68 3.27
CA ARG A 474 67.34 -19.53 3.99
C ARG A 474 67.66 -20.83 3.26
N ASN A 475 66.69 -21.39 2.52
CA ASN A 475 66.89 -22.60 1.73
C ASN A 475 67.73 -22.31 0.47
N GLU A 476 67.50 -21.17 -0.20
CA GLU A 476 68.28 -20.77 -1.38
C GLU A 476 69.76 -20.49 -1.08
N ASN A 477 70.08 -20.01 0.12
CA ASN A 477 71.46 -19.79 0.56
C ASN A 477 72.17 -21.08 1.05
N GLY A 478 71.44 -22.19 1.24
CA GLY A 478 71.98 -23.46 1.71
C GLY A 478 72.59 -24.33 0.60
N ASP A 479 72.09 -24.23 -0.63
CA ASP A 479 72.46 -25.11 -1.74
C ASP A 479 73.68 -24.66 -2.54
N THR A 480 74.24 -23.47 -2.26
CA THR A 480 75.40 -22.93 -3.00
C THR A 480 76.76 -23.26 -2.38
N CYS A 481 76.85 -24.13 -1.37
CA CYS A 481 78.12 -24.50 -0.73
C CYS A 481 78.44 -25.99 -0.90
N GLY A 482 78.83 -26.39 -2.10
CA GLY A 482 79.34 -27.75 -2.29
C GLY A 482 79.59 -28.13 -3.72
N THR A 483 80.65 -27.59 -4.34
CA THR A 483 81.57 -28.28 -5.26
C THR A 483 82.46 -27.24 -5.92
N ALA A 484 83.64 -27.02 -5.34
CA ALA A 484 84.74 -26.34 -6.01
C ALA A 484 85.85 -27.37 -6.18
N GLU A 485 86.08 -27.83 -7.42
CA GLU A 485 87.38 -28.40 -7.79
C GLU A 485 87.68 -28.15 -9.28
N SER A 486 88.75 -27.35 -9.47
CA SER A 486 89.60 -27.14 -10.65
C SER A 486 88.99 -26.87 -12.03
N ALA A 487 89.18 -25.65 -12.57
CA ALA A 487 89.62 -25.46 -13.96
C ALA A 487 90.02 -23.99 -14.30
N SER A 488 91.19 -23.89 -14.92
CA SER A 488 91.67 -22.99 -16.01
C SER A 488 91.38 -21.47 -16.06
N PRO A 489 92.39 -20.60 -16.36
CA PRO A 489 92.25 -19.14 -16.45
C PRO A 489 91.49 -18.59 -17.66
N VAL A 490 91.02 -19.43 -18.59
CA VAL A 490 90.32 -18.97 -19.82
C VAL A 490 88.79 -18.89 -19.63
N ASP A 491 88.25 -19.55 -18.60
CA ASP A 491 86.82 -19.49 -18.25
C ASP A 491 86.43 -18.23 -17.44
N SER A 492 87.43 -17.40 -17.06
CA SER A 492 87.19 -16.21 -16.23
C SER A 492 86.48 -15.09 -17.00
N MET A 493 86.71 -14.95 -18.31
CA MET A 493 86.05 -13.90 -19.11
C MET A 493 84.61 -14.28 -19.48
N ASP A 494 84.38 -15.56 -19.77
CA ASP A 494 83.05 -16.10 -20.10
C ASP A 494 82.17 -16.20 -18.84
N GLY A 495 82.78 -16.49 -17.69
CA GLY A 495 82.14 -16.42 -16.38
C GLY A 495 81.70 -14.99 -16.00
N VAL A 496 82.46 -13.95 -16.36
CA VAL A 496 82.06 -12.54 -16.13
C VAL A 496 80.92 -12.11 -17.07
N ILE A 497 80.90 -12.58 -18.31
CA ILE A 497 79.80 -12.33 -19.26
C ILE A 497 78.53 -13.06 -18.81
N ARG A 498 78.63 -14.32 -18.39
CA ARG A 498 77.50 -15.06 -17.79
C ARG A 498 77.01 -14.39 -16.51
N LEU A 499 77.91 -14.02 -15.60
CA LEU A 499 77.54 -13.35 -14.35
C LEU A 499 76.85 -12.00 -14.59
N THR A 500 77.27 -11.22 -15.59
CA THR A 500 76.62 -9.94 -15.91
C THR A 500 75.28 -10.12 -16.62
N LYS A 501 75.12 -11.19 -17.39
CA LYS A 501 73.84 -11.60 -17.98
C LYS A 501 72.87 -12.11 -16.90
N ASP A 502 73.32 -13.00 -16.02
CA ASP A 502 72.53 -13.54 -14.91
C ASP A 502 72.10 -12.43 -13.94
N LYS A 503 72.97 -11.43 -13.69
CA LYS A 503 72.59 -10.24 -12.92
C LYS A 503 71.53 -9.38 -13.62
N ARG A 504 71.59 -9.25 -14.94
CA ARG A 504 70.57 -8.52 -15.70
C ARG A 504 69.24 -9.27 -15.70
N GLU A 505 69.28 -10.58 -15.92
CA GLU A 505 68.09 -11.44 -15.89
C GLU A 505 67.47 -11.49 -14.49
N SER A 506 68.29 -11.53 -13.43
CA SER A 506 67.84 -11.43 -12.03
C SER A 506 67.20 -10.06 -11.72
N VAL A 507 67.76 -8.95 -12.22
CA VAL A 507 67.15 -7.63 -12.06
C VAL A 507 65.83 -7.52 -12.83
N GLU A 508 65.75 -8.08 -14.04
CA GLU A 508 64.51 -8.13 -14.82
C GLU A 508 63.45 -9.03 -14.17
N GLU A 509 63.85 -10.11 -13.52
CA GLU A 509 62.96 -10.98 -12.74
C GLU A 509 62.45 -10.30 -11.47
N VAL A 510 63.32 -9.58 -10.74
CA VAL A 510 62.92 -8.76 -9.59
C VAL A 510 61.95 -7.65 -10.02
N MET A 511 62.18 -6.99 -11.16
CA MET A 511 61.25 -5.99 -11.70
C MET A 511 59.89 -6.62 -12.08
N ARG A 512 59.88 -7.78 -12.73
CA ARG A 512 58.64 -8.51 -13.03
C ARG A 512 57.88 -8.92 -11.76
N LEU A 513 58.60 -9.37 -10.73
CA LEU A 513 57.98 -9.68 -9.43
C LEU A 513 57.40 -8.43 -8.77
N LEU A 514 58.10 -7.29 -8.85
CA LEU A 514 57.63 -6.03 -8.31
C LEU A 514 56.36 -5.54 -9.03
N GLU A 515 56.34 -5.60 -10.36
CA GLU A 515 55.16 -5.26 -11.18
C GLU A 515 53.98 -6.16 -10.82
N PHE A 516 54.19 -7.48 -10.72
CA PHE A 516 53.16 -8.42 -10.30
C PHE A 516 52.65 -8.12 -8.87
N SER A 517 53.55 -7.76 -7.94
CA SER A 517 53.18 -7.39 -6.57
C SER A 517 52.37 -6.09 -6.53
N TRP A 518 52.69 -5.12 -7.39
CA TRP A 518 51.95 -3.87 -7.50
C TRP A 518 50.57 -4.06 -8.12
N ASP A 519 50.47 -4.88 -9.16
CA ASP A 519 49.18 -5.21 -9.78
C ASP A 519 48.27 -5.96 -8.81
N SER A 520 48.84 -6.88 -8.03
CA SER A 520 48.14 -7.61 -6.96
C SER A 520 47.65 -6.68 -5.84
N ASP A 521 48.49 -5.73 -5.38
CA ASP A 521 48.09 -4.73 -4.38
C ASP A 521 47.00 -3.77 -4.89
N GLU A 522 47.09 -3.33 -6.15
CA GLU A 522 46.03 -2.53 -6.77
C GLU A 522 44.73 -3.31 -6.97
N GLU A 523 44.80 -4.61 -7.25
CA GLU A 523 43.64 -5.49 -7.30
C GLU A 523 43.02 -5.70 -5.92
N ALA A 524 43.83 -5.89 -4.87
CA ALA A 524 43.36 -5.96 -3.48
C ALA A 524 42.67 -4.64 -3.06
N LYS A 525 43.25 -3.48 -3.41
CA LYS A 525 42.61 -2.17 -3.18
C LYS A 525 41.31 -2.00 -3.97
N ARG A 526 41.20 -2.54 -5.18
CA ARG A 526 39.94 -2.57 -5.95
C ARG A 526 38.89 -3.44 -5.27
N GLN A 527 39.28 -4.62 -4.77
CA GLN A 527 38.39 -5.50 -4.02
C GLN A 527 37.91 -4.87 -2.71
N LEU A 528 38.81 -4.22 -1.96
CA LEU A 528 38.47 -3.49 -0.73
C LEU A 528 37.47 -2.36 -1.00
N ARG A 529 37.65 -1.61 -2.10
CA ARG A 529 36.69 -0.59 -2.53
C ARG A 529 35.32 -1.20 -2.84
N ARG A 530 35.26 -2.31 -3.59
CA ARG A 530 34.01 -3.04 -3.88
C ARG A 530 33.32 -3.51 -2.60
N ALA A 531 34.07 -4.10 -1.66
CA ALA A 531 33.55 -4.56 -0.37
C ALA A 531 33.01 -3.39 0.47
N LYS A 532 33.68 -2.23 0.46
CA LYS A 532 33.21 -1.02 1.15
C LYS A 532 31.90 -0.48 0.55
N TYR A 533 31.77 -0.49 -0.78
CA TYR A 533 30.51 -0.10 -1.43
C TYR A 533 29.37 -1.09 -1.15
N GLN A 534 29.66 -2.40 -1.14
CA GLN A 534 28.68 -3.42 -0.78
C GLN A 534 28.23 -3.28 0.69
N SER A 535 29.16 -3.06 1.63
CA SER A 535 28.83 -2.82 3.04
C SER A 535 28.01 -1.54 3.24
N ALA A 536 28.33 -0.46 2.52
CA ALA A 536 27.53 0.76 2.55
C ALA A 536 26.12 0.56 1.96
N SER A 537 25.99 -0.26 0.91
CA SER A 537 24.70 -0.62 0.32
C SER A 537 23.85 -1.44 1.30
N MET A 538 24.46 -2.41 2.00
CA MET A 538 23.76 -3.21 3.02
C MET A 538 23.32 -2.36 4.21
N ALA A 539 24.18 -1.45 4.69
CA ALA A 539 23.82 -0.51 5.75
C ALA A 539 22.67 0.42 5.33
N GLY A 540 22.61 0.84 4.06
CA GLY A 540 21.48 1.59 3.52
C GLY A 540 20.17 0.79 3.48
N GLN A 541 20.24 -0.51 3.18
CA GLN A 541 19.06 -1.39 3.24
C GLN A 541 18.58 -1.60 4.68
N ASP A 542 19.48 -1.74 5.64
CA ASP A 542 19.10 -1.92 7.04
C ASP A 542 18.50 -0.63 7.63
N ALA A 543 19.03 0.55 7.27
CA ALA A 543 18.40 1.83 7.61
C ALA A 543 16.99 1.98 7.01
N ALA A 544 16.78 1.51 5.78
CA ALA A 544 15.45 1.51 5.14
C ALA A 544 14.46 0.56 5.84
N LYS A 545 14.92 -0.61 6.30
CA LYS A 545 14.11 -1.53 7.11
C LYS A 545 13.76 -0.93 8.47
N ASP A 546 14.69 -0.24 9.12
CA ASP A 546 14.45 0.43 10.40
C ASP A 546 13.41 1.56 10.26
N ASP A 547 13.45 2.33 9.18
CA ASP A 547 12.44 3.33 8.87
C ASP A 547 11.06 2.70 8.63
N GLU A 548 11.01 1.52 7.99
CA GLU A 548 9.77 0.79 7.77
C GLU A 548 9.21 0.21 9.06
N ILE A 549 10.06 -0.33 9.93
CA ILE A 549 9.68 -0.79 11.27
C ILE A 549 9.07 0.38 12.08
N ARG A 550 9.67 1.57 12.04
CA ARG A 550 9.10 2.76 12.73
C ARG A 550 7.75 3.18 12.16
N ARG A 551 7.55 3.06 10.85
CA ARG A 551 6.25 3.34 10.22
C ARG A 551 5.20 2.33 10.64
N LEU A 552 5.54 1.04 10.61
CA LEU A 552 4.64 -0.03 11.05
C LEU A 552 4.26 0.10 12.52
N GLN A 553 5.20 0.49 13.38
CA GLN A 553 4.93 0.81 14.78
C GLN A 553 3.94 1.97 14.90
N LYS A 554 4.15 3.06 14.17
CA LYS A 554 3.22 4.20 14.18
C LYS A 554 1.82 3.81 13.68
N THR A 555 1.73 2.98 12.64
CA THR A 555 0.42 2.50 12.17
C THR A 555 -0.27 1.59 13.18
N ALA A 556 0.50 0.79 13.92
CA ALA A 556 -0.05 -0.04 14.99
C ALA A 556 -0.59 0.84 16.13
N ASP A 557 0.14 1.88 16.53
CA ASP A 557 -0.31 2.84 17.54
C ASP A 557 -1.57 3.60 17.08
N ASP A 558 -1.62 4.03 15.81
CA ASP A 558 -2.79 4.70 15.23
C ASP A 558 -4.02 3.77 15.21
N LEU A 559 -3.85 2.49 14.88
CA LEU A 559 -4.91 1.48 14.92
C LEU A 559 -5.38 1.16 16.34
N GLU A 560 -4.46 1.11 17.31
CA GLU A 560 -4.80 0.91 18.73
C GLU A 560 -5.64 2.08 19.26
N ASN A 561 -5.28 3.32 18.90
CA ASN A 561 -6.08 4.50 19.24
C ASN A 561 -7.47 4.47 18.59
N GLN A 562 -7.57 4.05 17.33
CA GLN A 562 -8.87 3.88 16.66
C GLN A 562 -9.74 2.83 17.33
N LEU A 563 -9.17 1.71 17.79
CA LEU A 563 -9.90 0.68 18.53
C LEU A 563 -10.43 1.23 19.87
N GLN A 564 -9.62 1.98 20.61
CA GLN A 564 -10.07 2.62 21.86
C GLN A 564 -11.20 3.63 21.61
N ASP A 565 -11.14 4.40 20.53
CA ASP A 565 -12.21 5.36 20.19
C ASP A 565 -13.49 4.65 19.73
N MET A 566 -13.39 3.51 19.06
CA MET A 566 -14.56 2.67 18.76
C MET A 566 -15.17 2.05 20.02
N GLU A 567 -14.34 1.64 20.98
CA GLU A 567 -14.80 1.09 22.25
C GLU A 567 -15.56 2.16 23.07
N LYS A 568 -15.06 3.40 23.10
CA LYS A 568 -15.78 4.55 23.71
C LYS A 568 -17.13 4.80 23.04
N LYS A 569 -17.17 4.83 21.70
CA LYS A 569 -18.43 4.98 20.96
C LYS A 569 -19.40 3.81 21.22
N GLY A 570 -18.88 2.61 21.46
CA GLY A 570 -19.68 1.45 21.88
C GLY A 570 -20.41 1.71 23.19
N ASN A 571 -19.72 2.29 24.18
CA ASN A 571 -20.32 2.67 25.47
C ASN A 571 -21.40 3.74 25.29
N ASP A 572 -21.18 4.77 24.46
CA ASP A 572 -22.18 5.81 24.17
C ASP A 572 -23.44 5.22 23.52
N VAL A 573 -23.27 4.22 22.64
CA VAL A 573 -24.39 3.52 22.00
C VAL A 573 -25.21 2.72 23.01
N ASP A 574 -24.56 2.10 23.99
CA ASP A 574 -25.25 1.38 25.05
C ASP A 574 -26.01 2.33 26.01
N GLU A 575 -25.43 3.49 26.35
CA GLU A 575 -26.15 4.55 27.08
C GLU A 575 -27.38 5.06 26.31
N LEU A 576 -27.25 5.27 25.00
CA LEU A 576 -28.37 5.66 24.14
C LEU A 576 -29.45 4.58 24.05
N LYS A 577 -29.08 3.30 24.01
CA LYS A 577 -30.05 2.20 24.05
C LYS A 577 -30.84 2.19 25.36
N ASP A 578 -30.18 2.44 26.48
CA ASP A 578 -30.83 2.53 27.78
C ASP A 578 -31.81 3.70 27.82
N ALA A 579 -31.40 4.88 27.34
CA ALA A 579 -32.28 6.04 27.21
C ALA A 579 -33.50 5.77 26.31
N VAL A 580 -33.31 5.10 25.17
CA VAL A 580 -34.42 4.69 24.28
C VAL A 580 -35.35 3.67 24.96
N SER A 581 -34.80 2.75 25.74
CA SER A 581 -35.59 1.79 26.52
C SER A 581 -36.50 2.49 27.53
N ASP A 582 -35.97 3.52 28.21
CA ASP A 582 -36.73 4.31 29.17
C ASP A 582 -37.79 5.20 28.51
N LEU A 583 -37.48 5.84 27.38
CA LEU A 583 -38.48 6.56 26.57
C LEU A 583 -39.60 5.64 26.09
N ARG A 584 -39.30 4.40 25.68
CA ARG A 584 -40.31 3.40 25.31
C ARG A 584 -41.18 2.99 26.50
N LYS A 585 -40.63 2.93 27.72
CA LYS A 585 -41.44 2.69 28.94
C LYS A 585 -42.38 3.87 29.20
N GLN A 586 -41.89 5.11 29.09
CA GLN A 586 -42.72 6.30 29.25
C GLN A 586 -43.85 6.35 28.22
N LEU A 587 -43.56 6.07 26.95
CA LEU A 587 -44.55 6.06 25.88
C LEU A 587 -45.66 5.02 26.12
N ARG A 588 -45.31 3.83 26.61
CA ARG A 588 -46.28 2.80 27.03
C ARG A 588 -47.14 3.28 28.21
N GLY A 589 -46.54 3.98 29.17
CA GLY A 589 -47.26 4.59 30.29
C GLY A 589 -48.30 5.61 29.82
N LEU A 590 -47.90 6.53 28.94
CA LEU A 590 -48.79 7.53 28.34
C LEU A 590 -49.90 6.91 27.48
N GLN A 591 -49.61 5.84 26.72
CA GLN A 591 -50.64 5.11 25.98
C GLN A 591 -51.68 4.49 26.91
N ALA A 592 -51.25 3.84 28.01
CA ALA A 592 -52.16 3.25 28.98
C ALA A 592 -53.05 4.31 29.67
N GLU A 593 -52.49 5.50 29.94
CA GLU A 593 -53.26 6.64 30.45
C GLU A 593 -54.30 7.14 29.43
N ASN A 594 -53.91 7.25 28.16
CA ASN A 594 -54.80 7.67 27.08
C ASN A 594 -55.96 6.67 26.87
N ASP A 595 -55.70 5.37 26.95
CA ASP A 595 -56.74 4.32 26.90
C ASP A 595 -57.71 4.43 28.08
N LYS A 596 -57.20 4.75 29.28
CA LYS A 596 -58.01 4.98 30.48
C LYS A 596 -58.90 6.21 30.32
N LEU A 597 -58.40 7.29 29.72
CA LEU A 597 -59.17 8.49 29.41
C LEU A 597 -60.23 8.23 28.33
N ARG A 598 -59.90 7.49 27.27
CA ARG A 598 -60.86 7.06 26.24
C ARG A 598 -62.02 6.27 26.83
N LYS A 599 -61.72 5.33 27.74
CA LYS A 599 -62.76 4.55 28.43
C LYS A 599 -63.68 5.44 29.28
N LYS A 600 -63.10 6.36 30.06
CA LYS A 600 -63.88 7.34 30.83
C LYS A 600 -64.78 8.21 29.96
N ASN A 601 -64.28 8.70 28.82
CA ASN A 601 -65.09 9.47 27.87
C ASN A 601 -66.27 8.63 27.33
N GLY A 602 -66.04 7.37 26.98
CA GLY A 602 -67.11 6.48 26.53
C GLY A 602 -68.17 6.22 27.61
N ASP A 603 -67.78 6.08 28.88
CA ASP A 603 -68.71 5.92 29.99
C ASP A 603 -69.52 7.20 30.27
N LEU A 604 -68.88 8.37 30.14
CA LEU A 604 -69.56 9.67 30.23
C LEU A 604 -70.56 9.88 29.08
N GLU A 605 -70.22 9.50 27.85
CA GLU A 605 -71.15 9.55 26.71
C GLU A 605 -72.37 8.64 26.92
N LYS A 606 -72.19 7.43 27.47
CA LYS A 606 -73.31 6.54 27.82
C LYS A 606 -74.22 7.18 28.86
N SER A 607 -73.64 7.71 29.94
CA SER A 607 -74.39 8.40 30.99
C SER A 607 -75.18 9.60 30.44
N ARG A 608 -74.55 10.39 29.55
CA ARG A 608 -75.22 11.50 28.85
C ARG A 608 -76.39 11.02 27.98
N ASN A 609 -76.21 9.93 27.24
CA ASN A 609 -77.26 9.36 26.39
C ASN A 609 -78.43 8.81 27.21
N ASP A 610 -78.16 8.19 28.36
CA ASP A 610 -79.22 7.69 29.23
C ASP A 610 -79.98 8.82 29.94
N ALA A 611 -79.27 9.90 30.32
CA ALA A 611 -79.90 11.12 30.80
C ALA A 611 -80.80 11.78 29.72
N ALA A 612 -80.32 11.82 28.47
CA ALA A 612 -81.11 12.34 27.34
C ALA A 612 -82.38 11.50 27.09
N LYS A 613 -82.29 10.17 27.16
CA LYS A 613 -83.47 9.28 27.08
C LYS A 613 -84.44 9.53 28.24
N GLY A 614 -83.93 9.72 29.46
CA GLY A 614 -84.74 10.04 30.63
C GLY A 614 -85.49 11.38 30.50
N LEU A 615 -84.84 12.38 29.91
CA LEU A 615 -85.48 13.66 29.59
C LEU A 615 -86.54 13.52 28.50
N ALA A 616 -86.25 12.78 27.42
CA ALA A 616 -87.22 12.52 26.36
C ALA A 616 -88.48 11.79 26.86
N ALA A 617 -88.32 10.80 27.75
CA ALA A 617 -89.45 10.12 28.38
C ALA A 617 -90.30 11.06 29.25
N LYS A 618 -89.66 11.96 30.01
CA LYS A 618 -90.38 12.98 30.80
C LYS A 618 -91.11 13.98 29.91
N GLU A 619 -90.52 14.34 28.77
CA GLU A 619 -91.15 15.22 27.77
C GLU A 619 -92.36 14.53 27.13
N GLU A 620 -92.29 13.24 26.81
CA GLU A 620 -93.43 12.46 26.33
C GLU A 620 -94.56 12.38 27.36
N ASP A 621 -94.25 12.14 28.63
CA ASP A 621 -95.24 12.12 29.71
C ASP A 621 -95.89 13.49 29.93
N ALA A 622 -95.10 14.57 29.88
CA ALA A 622 -95.63 15.94 29.93
C ALA A 622 -96.54 16.23 28.74
N ASN A 623 -96.17 15.77 27.54
CA ASN A 623 -97.00 15.89 26.34
C ASN A 623 -98.30 15.06 26.43
N ARG A 624 -98.29 13.88 27.07
CA ARG A 624 -99.50 13.10 27.33
C ARG A 624 -100.45 13.84 28.28
N ARG A 625 -99.93 14.38 29.39
CA ARG A 625 -100.71 15.21 30.32
C ARG A 625 -101.27 16.45 29.64
N ASN A 626 -100.48 17.15 28.82
CA ASN A 626 -100.97 18.29 28.04
C ASN A 626 -102.10 17.89 27.08
N LYS A 627 -102.00 16.72 26.42
CA LYS A 627 -103.08 16.21 25.57
C LYS A 627 -104.35 15.86 26.37
N GLU A 628 -104.21 15.31 27.56
CA GLU A 628 -105.35 15.04 28.45
C GLU A 628 -106.03 16.33 28.90
N LEU A 629 -105.25 17.31 29.35
CA LEU A 629 -105.76 18.65 29.71
C LEU A 629 -106.40 19.35 28.51
N GLN A 630 -105.83 19.23 27.31
CA GLN A 630 -106.45 19.75 26.09
C GLN A 630 -107.79 19.09 25.79
N LYS A 631 -107.92 17.77 25.95
CA LYS A 631 -109.21 17.07 25.80
C LYS A 631 -110.23 17.52 26.83
N GLU A 632 -109.81 17.70 28.08
CA GLU A 632 -110.68 18.19 29.15
C GLU A 632 -111.16 19.62 28.88
N VAL A 633 -110.27 20.49 28.40
CA VAL A 633 -110.63 21.84 27.94
C VAL A 633 -111.63 21.78 26.76
N GLU A 634 -111.44 20.88 25.80
CA GLU A 634 -112.38 20.71 24.68
C GLU A 634 -113.73 20.13 25.12
N ASP A 635 -113.77 19.19 26.07
CA ASP A 635 -115.01 18.67 26.65
C ASP A 635 -115.75 19.75 27.45
N LEU A 636 -115.02 20.60 28.18
CA LEU A 636 -115.59 21.77 28.86
C LEU A 636 -116.13 22.79 27.84
N LYS A 637 -115.42 23.04 26.73
CA LYS A 637 -115.93 23.87 25.62
C LYS A 637 -117.18 23.28 24.98
N ARG A 638 -117.25 21.95 24.78
CA ARG A 638 -118.46 21.27 24.28
C ARG A 638 -119.64 21.42 25.23
N ARG A 639 -119.42 21.21 26.53
CA ARG A 639 -120.46 21.44 27.57
C ARG A 639 -120.90 22.91 27.61
N LEU A 640 -120.00 23.85 27.36
CA LEU A 640 -120.32 25.28 27.24
C LEU A 640 -121.10 25.61 25.95
N ALA A 641 -120.83 24.88 24.86
CA ALA A 641 -121.56 24.97 23.60
C ALA A 641 -122.98 24.35 23.73
N ASP A 642 -123.11 23.22 24.43
CA ASP A 642 -124.39 22.56 24.71
C ASP A 642 -125.31 23.42 25.61
N ALA A 643 -124.72 24.29 26.44
CA ALA A 643 -125.46 25.28 27.24
C ALA A 643 -125.91 26.53 26.44
N ARG A 644 -125.46 26.70 25.19
CA ARG A 644 -125.79 27.84 24.31
C ARG A 644 -126.61 27.39 23.08
N LYS A 645 -127.90 27.14 23.31
CA LYS A 645 -129.07 27.39 22.42
C LYS A 645 -129.49 26.32 21.36
N PRO A 646 -130.77 26.39 20.88
CA PRO A 646 -131.57 25.27 20.37
C PRO A 646 -131.54 25.07 18.83
N SER A 647 -131.97 23.87 18.41
CA SER A 647 -132.61 23.49 17.13
C SER A 647 -132.05 24.05 15.80
N SER A 648 -131.45 23.18 14.96
CA SER A 648 -132.01 22.80 13.63
C SER A 648 -131.03 21.98 12.77
N ARG A 649 -131.61 21.37 11.73
CA ARG A 649 -131.23 20.26 10.82
C ARG A 649 -130.00 20.41 9.90
N SER A 650 -129.51 19.21 9.51
CA SER A 650 -129.13 18.71 8.16
C SER A 650 -127.72 18.89 7.58
N GLY A 651 -127.19 17.79 7.00
CA GLY A 651 -126.22 17.78 5.89
C GLY A 651 -124.96 16.92 6.08
N SER A 652 -124.92 15.70 5.53
CA SER A 652 -123.73 14.82 5.34
C SER A 652 -123.01 15.18 4.00
N PRO A 653 -121.97 14.46 3.45
CA PRO A 653 -121.17 13.31 3.93
C PRO A 653 -119.64 13.29 3.56
N ALA A 654 -118.92 12.25 4.07
CA ALA A 654 -117.77 11.50 3.47
C ALA A 654 -116.35 12.17 3.47
N VAL A 655 -115.17 11.54 3.62
CA VAL A 655 -114.54 10.18 3.53
C VAL A 655 -113.24 10.22 4.40
N SER A 656 -112.96 9.34 5.39
CA SER A 656 -112.14 8.08 5.40
C SER A 656 -110.66 8.16 4.88
N PRO A 657 -109.71 7.28 5.29
CA PRO A 657 -108.78 7.56 6.39
C PRO A 657 -107.29 7.16 6.17
N ARG A 658 -106.47 7.39 7.21
CA ARG A 658 -105.31 6.58 7.66
C ARG A 658 -103.97 6.62 6.90
N THR A 659 -103.03 7.36 7.52
CA THR A 659 -101.82 6.91 8.27
C THR A 659 -100.84 5.85 7.73
N PRO A 660 -99.58 5.92 8.19
CA PRO A 660 -98.39 5.51 7.46
C PRO A 660 -97.65 4.32 8.08
N ARG A 661 -96.59 3.87 7.42
CA ARG A 661 -95.54 3.03 8.03
C ARG A 661 -94.23 3.13 7.22
N THR A 662 -93.19 3.62 7.86
CA THR A 662 -91.77 3.29 7.59
C THR A 662 -91.42 1.97 8.33
N PRO A 663 -90.19 1.42 8.43
CA PRO A 663 -88.86 1.78 7.88
C PRO A 663 -88.00 0.53 7.45
N ARG A 664 -86.67 0.75 7.25
CA ARG A 664 -85.51 -0.13 7.61
C ARG A 664 -84.76 -1.00 6.55
N ILE A 665 -83.44 -0.76 6.52
CA ILE A 665 -82.28 -1.70 6.68
C ILE A 665 -81.50 -2.24 5.44
N ALA A 666 -80.16 -2.10 5.56
CA ALA A 666 -79.01 -2.95 5.16
C ALA A 666 -78.46 -3.01 3.72
N ALA A 667 -77.21 -2.53 3.62
CA ALA A 667 -75.94 -3.27 3.38
C ALA A 667 -75.62 -4.03 2.06
N ARG A 668 -74.38 -3.77 1.62
CA ARG A 668 -73.36 -4.68 1.00
C ARG A 668 -73.55 -5.23 -0.43
N ARG A 669 -72.55 -4.93 -1.29
CA ARG A 669 -71.70 -5.83 -2.16
C ARG A 669 -70.92 -4.93 -3.15
N ARG A 670 -69.57 -4.90 -3.18
CA ARG A 670 -68.56 -5.82 -3.79
C ARG A 670 -68.67 -6.01 -5.33
N THR A 671 -67.68 -5.43 -6.04
CA THR A 671 -66.88 -5.94 -7.20
C THR A 671 -67.59 -6.28 -8.53
N PRO A 672 -66.93 -6.44 -9.71
CA PRO A 672 -65.48 -6.43 -10.03
C PRO A 672 -65.06 -5.63 -11.30
N GLU A 673 -63.74 -5.65 -11.52
CA GLU A 673 -62.93 -5.25 -12.69
C GLU A 673 -63.15 -6.08 -13.97
N VAL A 674 -62.31 -5.77 -14.99
CA VAL A 674 -61.76 -6.60 -16.11
C VAL A 674 -62.18 -6.06 -17.50
N PRO A 675 -61.34 -6.06 -18.58
CA PRO A 675 -59.89 -5.78 -18.69
C PRO A 675 -59.42 -5.19 -20.08
N ALA A 676 -58.10 -4.95 -20.16
CA ALA A 676 -57.15 -5.24 -21.26
C ALA A 676 -57.34 -4.75 -22.72
N MET A 677 -56.27 -4.17 -23.28
CA MET A 677 -55.35 -4.74 -24.32
C MET A 677 -54.59 -3.60 -25.01
N SER A 678 -53.26 -3.50 -24.85
CA SER A 678 -52.20 -3.82 -25.85
C SER A 678 -51.92 -2.65 -26.84
N GLN A 679 -50.75 -2.38 -27.43
CA GLN A 679 -49.56 -3.14 -27.89
C GLN A 679 -48.35 -2.16 -27.92
N LEU A 680 -47.15 -2.52 -27.44
CA LEU A 680 -45.99 -3.07 -28.20
C LEU A 680 -45.65 -2.38 -29.55
N SER A 681 -44.46 -1.78 -29.62
CA SER A 681 -43.68 -1.60 -30.85
C SER A 681 -42.23 -1.97 -30.61
N VAL A 682 -41.78 -3.01 -31.30
CA VAL A 682 -40.45 -3.57 -31.37
C VAL A 682 -39.74 -2.96 -32.57
N ARG A 683 -38.52 -2.42 -32.39
CA ARG A 683 -37.57 -2.23 -33.49
C ARG A 683 -36.14 -2.58 -33.05
N SER A 684 -35.58 -3.51 -33.82
CA SER A 684 -34.20 -3.64 -34.26
C SER A 684 -33.13 -4.12 -33.26
N THR A 685 -32.90 -5.42 -33.31
CA THR A 685 -31.75 -6.17 -32.81
C THR A 685 -30.64 -6.19 -33.87
N GLU A 686 -29.57 -5.39 -33.73
CA GLU A 686 -28.33 -5.55 -34.54
C GLU A 686 -27.05 -5.05 -33.80
N GLU A 687 -27.10 -4.78 -32.49
CA GLU A 687 -25.96 -4.16 -31.77
C GLU A 687 -25.25 -5.09 -30.78
N GLN A 688 -25.64 -6.36 -30.75
CA GLN A 688 -25.28 -7.28 -29.67
C GLN A 688 -24.14 -8.23 -30.04
N ARG A 689 -23.01 -7.68 -30.51
CA ARG A 689 -21.69 -8.33 -30.51
C ARG A 689 -20.57 -7.29 -30.40
N ARG A 690 -20.36 -6.73 -29.20
CA ARG A 690 -19.04 -6.20 -28.81
C ARG A 690 -18.65 -6.82 -27.49
N SER A 691 -17.61 -7.63 -27.57
CA SER A 691 -17.01 -8.45 -26.53
C SER A 691 -16.56 -7.60 -25.35
N ALA A 692 -16.75 -8.14 -24.15
CA ALA A 692 -16.04 -7.71 -22.95
C ALA A 692 -14.53 -7.63 -23.26
N VAL A 693 -13.94 -6.45 -23.14
CA VAL A 693 -12.49 -6.26 -23.19
C VAL A 693 -11.93 -6.73 -21.85
N PRO A 694 -11.14 -7.80 -21.80
CA PRO A 694 -10.43 -8.20 -20.60
C PRO A 694 -9.24 -7.23 -20.41
N GLU A 695 -9.07 -6.69 -19.21
CA GLU A 695 -7.82 -6.09 -18.72
C GLU A 695 -7.18 -5.02 -19.64
N GLY A 696 -7.81 -3.83 -19.70
CA GLY A 696 -7.21 -2.55 -20.13
C GLY A 696 -6.89 -2.43 -21.63
N ALA A 697 -7.74 -1.71 -22.37
CA ALA A 697 -7.47 -1.37 -23.77
C ALA A 697 -6.25 -0.44 -23.88
N HIS A 698 -5.26 -0.79 -24.72
CA HIS A 698 -4.05 0.00 -24.90
C HIS A 698 -4.19 0.99 -26.06
N LEU A 699 -3.69 2.20 -25.86
CA LEU A 699 -3.55 3.23 -26.88
C LEU A 699 -2.11 3.72 -26.93
N ALA A 700 -1.46 3.60 -28.09
CA ALA A 700 -0.24 4.31 -28.40
C ALA A 700 -0.56 5.73 -28.91
N PHE A 701 -0.24 6.74 -28.10
CA PHE A 701 -0.40 8.15 -28.38
C PHE A 701 0.97 8.75 -28.69
N THR A 702 1.22 9.11 -29.95
CA THR A 702 2.49 9.72 -30.38
C THR A 702 2.30 11.20 -30.62
N VAL A 703 3.06 12.04 -29.91
CA VAL A 703 3.15 13.47 -30.19
C VAL A 703 4.20 13.67 -31.27
N VAL A 704 3.77 14.08 -32.47
CA VAL A 704 4.65 14.24 -33.64
C VAL A 704 5.24 15.65 -33.61
N GLU A 705 4.40 16.65 -33.85
CA GLU A 705 4.83 18.04 -33.92
C GLU A 705 3.84 19.02 -33.30
N LEU A 706 4.39 20.15 -32.85
CA LEU A 706 3.64 21.32 -32.41
C LEU A 706 4.11 22.52 -33.22
N ALA A 707 3.19 23.17 -33.91
CA ALA A 707 3.44 24.29 -34.81
C ALA A 707 2.71 25.57 -34.35
N ASP A 708 3.24 26.71 -34.79
CA ASP A 708 2.62 28.03 -34.69
C ASP A 708 2.17 28.42 -33.27
N VAL A 709 3.05 28.22 -32.30
CA VAL A 709 2.76 28.48 -30.89
C VAL A 709 2.58 29.99 -30.64
N LEU A 710 1.37 30.40 -30.26
CA LEU A 710 0.97 31.76 -29.94
C LEU A 710 0.63 31.86 -28.44
N ARG A 711 0.91 33.03 -27.86
CA ARG A 711 0.46 33.40 -26.51
C ARG A 711 -0.37 34.66 -26.59
N ASN A 712 -1.60 34.63 -26.08
CA ASN A 712 -2.56 35.73 -26.17
C ASN A 712 -2.76 36.24 -27.61
N GLY A 713 -2.75 35.33 -28.60
CA GLY A 713 -2.89 35.65 -30.02
C GLY A 713 -1.66 36.30 -30.68
N ARG A 714 -0.50 36.29 -30.03
CA ARG A 714 0.77 36.80 -30.60
C ARG A 714 1.84 35.70 -30.62
N PRO A 715 2.71 35.65 -31.64
CA PRO A 715 3.80 34.68 -31.67
C PRO A 715 4.78 34.96 -30.52
N ILE A 716 5.25 33.89 -29.90
CA ILE A 716 6.23 34.00 -28.80
C ILE A 716 7.60 34.28 -29.43
N THR A 717 8.11 35.50 -29.23
CA THR A 717 9.44 35.90 -29.72
C THR A 717 10.56 35.64 -28.72
N GLU A 718 10.20 35.40 -27.46
CA GLU A 718 11.17 35.14 -26.39
C GLU A 718 11.74 33.71 -26.53
N PRO A 719 13.07 33.53 -26.39
CA PRO A 719 13.65 32.19 -26.42
C PRO A 719 13.29 31.44 -25.13
N GLY A 720 12.78 30.22 -25.29
CA GLY A 720 12.37 29.37 -24.18
C GLY A 720 12.30 27.91 -24.57
N TYR A 721 11.61 27.15 -23.74
CA TYR A 721 11.37 25.74 -23.89
C TYR A 721 9.87 25.44 -23.86
N VAL A 722 9.45 24.42 -24.59
CA VAL A 722 8.07 23.95 -24.62
C VAL A 722 8.04 22.53 -24.07
N VAL A 723 7.00 22.26 -23.29
CA VAL A 723 6.72 20.93 -22.75
C VAL A 723 5.23 20.64 -22.85
N ILE A 724 4.90 19.42 -23.26
CA ILE A 724 3.52 18.97 -23.38
C ILE A 724 3.22 17.99 -22.26
N LYS A 725 2.13 18.19 -21.54
CA LYS A 725 1.62 17.28 -20.51
C LYS A 725 0.37 16.61 -21.05
N LEU A 726 0.40 15.28 -21.18
CA LEU A 726 -0.72 14.47 -21.62
C LEU A 726 -1.44 13.91 -20.39
N LYS A 727 -2.77 13.89 -20.40
CA LYS A 727 -3.57 13.42 -19.29
C LYS A 727 -4.77 12.63 -19.79
N SER A 728 -4.92 11.41 -19.29
CA SER A 728 -6.17 10.65 -19.34
C SER A 728 -6.85 10.69 -17.98
N ILE A 729 -7.96 9.96 -17.81
CA ILE A 729 -8.63 9.81 -16.52
C ILE A 729 -7.70 9.19 -15.46
N LYS A 730 -6.88 8.21 -15.87
CA LYS A 730 -6.05 7.40 -14.97
C LYS A 730 -4.58 7.81 -14.98
N GLU A 731 -4.06 8.25 -16.12
CA GLU A 731 -2.62 8.37 -16.38
C GLU A 731 -2.23 9.77 -16.83
N LYS A 732 -0.97 10.12 -16.57
CA LYS A 732 -0.40 11.42 -16.93
C LYS A 732 1.02 11.23 -17.42
N TYR A 733 1.34 11.82 -18.56
CA TYR A 733 2.68 11.81 -19.15
C TYR A 733 3.16 13.23 -19.42
N LYS A 734 4.47 13.39 -19.57
CA LYS A 734 5.13 14.65 -19.90
C LYS A 734 6.16 14.37 -20.98
N THR A 735 6.17 15.17 -22.04
CA THR A 735 7.17 15.04 -23.11
C THR A 735 8.55 15.53 -22.65
N SER A 736 9.57 15.24 -23.44
CA SER A 736 10.87 15.91 -23.28
C SER A 736 10.73 17.42 -23.46
N VAL A 737 11.68 18.15 -22.89
CA VAL A 737 11.74 19.60 -22.94
C VAL A 737 12.42 20.00 -24.24
N LYS A 738 11.69 20.63 -25.17
CA LYS A 738 12.22 21.07 -26.47
C LYS A 738 12.35 22.60 -26.51
N GLY A 739 13.34 23.12 -27.24
CA GLY A 739 13.46 24.56 -27.46
C GLY A 739 12.30 25.12 -28.30
N LEU A 740 11.90 26.36 -28.03
CA LEU A 740 10.90 27.06 -28.84
C LEU A 740 11.42 27.22 -30.28
N SER A 741 10.61 26.79 -31.25
CA SER A 741 10.82 26.87 -32.69
C SER A 741 9.46 27.10 -33.35
N SER A 742 9.42 27.51 -34.63
CA SER A 742 8.17 27.63 -35.40
C SER A 742 7.45 26.29 -35.52
N VAL A 743 8.23 25.22 -35.72
CA VAL A 743 7.79 23.82 -35.69
C VAL A 743 8.68 23.08 -34.70
N ILE A 744 8.05 22.43 -33.72
CA ILE A 744 8.70 21.70 -32.63
C ILE A 744 8.35 20.23 -32.77
N ARG A 745 9.35 19.40 -33.09
CA ARG A 745 9.18 17.95 -33.22
C ARG A 745 9.50 17.24 -31.90
N PHE A 746 8.60 16.39 -31.47
CA PHE A 746 8.76 15.56 -30.28
C PHE A 746 9.06 14.12 -30.68
N ASP A 747 8.26 13.55 -31.58
CA ASP A 747 8.34 12.15 -32.02
C ASP A 747 8.37 11.17 -30.83
N GLU A 748 7.56 11.46 -29.81
CA GLU A 748 7.50 10.70 -28.56
C GLU A 748 6.17 9.95 -28.44
N THR A 749 6.25 8.64 -28.22
CA THR A 749 5.08 7.75 -28.05
C THR A 749 4.84 7.41 -26.59
N PHE A 750 3.59 7.53 -26.17
CA PHE A 750 3.10 7.21 -24.82
C PHE A 750 2.02 6.16 -24.91
N VAL A 751 2.04 5.16 -24.02
CA VAL A 751 1.04 4.10 -24.00
C VAL A 751 0.05 4.36 -22.86
N PHE A 752 -1.22 4.55 -23.19
CA PHE A 752 -2.31 4.73 -22.25
C PHE A 752 -3.12 3.45 -22.05
N TYR A 753 -3.50 3.19 -20.80
CA TYR A 753 -4.44 2.12 -20.43
C TYR A 753 -5.83 2.70 -20.21
N LEU A 754 -6.70 2.50 -21.20
CA LEU A 754 -8.07 3.01 -21.22
C LEU A 754 -9.03 1.98 -20.63
N ALA A 755 -9.91 2.46 -19.74
CA ALA A 755 -10.93 1.61 -19.13
C ALA A 755 -12.18 1.55 -20.02
N GLN A 756 -12.51 2.68 -20.66
CA GLN A 756 -13.66 2.82 -21.53
C GLN A 756 -13.22 3.62 -22.77
N PRO A 757 -12.59 2.97 -23.77
CA PRO A 757 -12.03 3.68 -24.92
C PRO A 757 -13.07 4.52 -25.69
N ASP A 758 -14.34 4.12 -25.71
CA ASP A 758 -15.38 4.88 -26.41
C ASP A 758 -15.77 6.19 -25.69
N GLN A 759 -15.46 6.32 -24.39
CA GLN A 759 -15.79 7.49 -23.56
C GLN A 759 -14.56 8.28 -23.09
N ASP A 760 -13.40 7.63 -23.05
CA ASP A 760 -12.16 8.21 -22.56
C ASP A 760 -11.64 9.29 -23.53
N VAL A 761 -11.23 10.43 -22.95
CA VAL A 761 -10.66 11.56 -23.67
C VAL A 761 -9.25 11.81 -23.16
N ILE A 762 -8.31 12.02 -24.08
CA ILE A 762 -6.94 12.43 -23.73
C ILE A 762 -6.83 13.94 -23.89
N THR A 763 -6.48 14.62 -22.80
CA THR A 763 -6.26 16.05 -22.77
C THR A 763 -4.77 16.36 -22.85
N VAL A 764 -4.41 17.20 -23.80
CA VAL A 764 -3.05 17.66 -24.07
C VAL A 764 -2.94 19.09 -23.57
N HIS A 765 -2.00 19.33 -22.67
CA HIS A 765 -1.73 20.65 -22.10
C HIS A 765 -0.35 21.14 -22.52
N VAL A 766 -0.28 22.26 -23.22
CA VAL A 766 0.98 22.83 -23.72
C VAL A 766 1.49 23.91 -22.76
N PHE A 767 2.74 23.77 -22.32
CA PHE A 767 3.42 24.72 -21.44
C PHE A 767 4.65 25.31 -22.10
N TYR A 768 4.87 26.60 -21.90
CA TYR A 768 6.07 27.32 -22.33
C TYR A 768 6.82 27.86 -21.11
N GLN A 769 8.13 27.67 -21.08
CA GLN A 769 9.02 28.16 -20.04
C GLN A 769 10.12 29.02 -20.66
N THR A 770 10.26 30.27 -20.21
CA THR A 770 11.33 31.17 -20.65
C THR A 770 12.71 30.67 -20.20
N LYS A 771 13.77 30.81 -21.01
CA LYS A 771 15.12 30.30 -20.69
C LYS A 771 15.66 30.72 -19.32
N ASN A 772 15.35 31.95 -18.90
CA ASN A 772 15.86 32.55 -17.66
C ASN A 772 14.82 32.60 -16.53
N GLY A 773 13.63 32.02 -16.74
CA GLY A 773 12.53 32.07 -15.79
C GLY A 773 12.16 30.71 -15.23
N SER A 774 11.90 30.64 -13.93
CA SER A 774 11.38 29.45 -13.27
C SER A 774 9.87 29.23 -13.50
N ARG A 775 9.17 30.21 -14.10
CA ARG A 775 7.73 30.18 -14.29
C ARG A 775 7.34 29.47 -15.59
N GLU A 776 6.57 28.39 -15.48
CA GLU A 776 5.88 27.76 -16.61
C GLU A 776 4.61 28.57 -16.94
N TYR A 777 4.43 28.92 -18.20
CA TYR A 777 3.23 29.55 -18.73
C TYR A 777 2.39 28.51 -19.47
N HIS A 778 1.11 28.41 -19.12
CA HIS A 778 0.16 27.59 -19.87
C HIS A 778 -0.20 28.31 -21.18
N ILE A 779 -0.04 27.61 -22.30
CA ILE A 779 -0.30 28.13 -23.64
C ILE A 779 -1.71 27.76 -24.09
N GLY A 780 -2.09 26.50 -23.94
CA GLY A 780 -3.41 26.04 -24.32
C GLY A 780 -3.56 24.54 -24.25
N ASP A 781 -4.79 24.10 -24.52
CA ASP A 781 -5.24 22.72 -24.41
C ASP A 781 -5.84 22.20 -25.72
N ALA A 782 -5.71 20.89 -25.94
CA ALA A 782 -6.39 20.16 -27.01
C ALA A 782 -6.90 18.81 -26.46
N CYS A 783 -8.06 18.35 -26.90
CA CYS A 783 -8.66 17.10 -26.45
C CYS A 783 -8.86 16.15 -27.63
N PHE A 784 -8.53 14.88 -27.43
CA PHE A 784 -8.65 13.82 -28.45
C PHE A 784 -9.60 12.71 -27.98
N SER A 785 -10.52 12.31 -28.86
CA SER A 785 -11.46 11.20 -28.62
C SER A 785 -10.99 9.92 -29.31
N MET A 786 -11.15 8.80 -28.62
CA MET A 786 -10.70 7.50 -29.11
C MET A 786 -11.82 6.73 -29.85
N ALA A 787 -13.06 7.23 -29.84
CA ALA A 787 -14.24 6.56 -30.40
C ALA A 787 -14.19 6.37 -31.93
N THR A 788 -13.43 7.20 -32.64
CA THR A 788 -13.29 7.14 -34.11
C THR A 788 -12.00 6.40 -34.56
N LEU A 789 -11.32 5.68 -33.67
CA LEU A 789 -10.13 4.90 -34.03
C LEU A 789 -10.48 3.58 -34.74
N TYR A 790 -9.54 3.12 -35.55
CA TYR A 790 -9.57 1.84 -36.25
C TYR A 790 -8.49 0.93 -35.67
N ARG A 791 -8.82 -0.34 -35.47
CA ARG A 791 -7.92 -1.30 -34.82
C ARG A 791 -6.75 -1.64 -35.75
N GLY A 792 -5.52 -1.54 -35.26
CA GLY A 792 -4.29 -1.87 -35.99
C GLY A 792 -3.80 -0.78 -36.96
N VAL A 793 -4.56 0.30 -37.15
CA VAL A 793 -4.23 1.36 -38.12
C VAL A 793 -3.85 2.65 -37.38
N PRO A 794 -2.63 3.18 -37.56
CA PRO A 794 -2.25 4.46 -36.97
C PRO A 794 -3.03 5.60 -37.63
N ARG A 795 -3.70 6.40 -36.81
CA ARG A 795 -4.52 7.52 -37.26
C ARG A 795 -3.86 8.85 -36.92
N GLN A 796 -3.46 9.57 -37.95
CA GLN A 796 -2.93 10.93 -37.84
C GLN A 796 -4.06 11.92 -37.59
N ARG A 797 -3.89 12.81 -36.61
CA ARG A 797 -4.82 13.91 -36.31
C ARG A 797 -4.07 15.19 -36.08
N ILE A 798 -4.63 16.28 -36.60
CA ILE A 798 -4.09 17.61 -36.41
C ILE A 798 -5.17 18.46 -35.76
N ALA A 799 -4.96 18.88 -34.50
CA ALA A 799 -5.94 19.63 -33.73
C ALA A 799 -5.41 21.01 -33.33
N PRO A 800 -6.29 22.03 -33.23
CA PRO A 800 -5.90 23.33 -32.69
C PRO A 800 -5.64 23.23 -31.19
N VAL A 801 -4.52 23.79 -30.73
CA VAL A 801 -4.26 24.03 -29.31
C VAL A 801 -4.91 25.35 -28.95
N VAL A 802 -5.70 25.39 -27.87
CA VAL A 802 -6.58 26.53 -27.58
C VAL A 802 -6.29 27.11 -26.21
N GLN A 803 -6.08 28.42 -26.16
CA GLN A 803 -5.94 29.16 -24.91
C GLN A 803 -7.31 29.44 -24.28
N ASN A 804 -7.42 29.41 -22.95
CA ASN A 804 -8.67 29.59 -22.20
C ASN A 804 -9.81 28.65 -22.66
N PRO A 805 -9.57 27.32 -22.72
CA PRO A 805 -10.55 26.35 -23.18
C PRO A 805 -11.85 26.41 -22.36
N GLY A 806 -13.00 26.19 -23.00
CA GLY A 806 -14.32 26.22 -22.34
C GLY A 806 -14.87 27.62 -22.06
N THR A 807 -14.18 28.69 -22.46
CA THR A 807 -14.64 30.08 -22.28
C THR A 807 -14.95 30.74 -23.62
N LYS A 808 -15.76 31.81 -23.61
CA LYS A 808 -16.03 32.61 -24.82
C LYS A 808 -14.79 33.34 -25.34
N ASP A 809 -13.76 33.47 -24.51
CA ASP A 809 -12.47 34.08 -24.87
C ASP A 809 -11.47 33.04 -25.40
N ALA A 810 -11.92 31.81 -25.68
CA ALA A 810 -11.09 30.76 -26.24
C ALA A 810 -10.55 31.16 -27.62
N ARG A 811 -9.24 30.96 -27.82
CA ARG A 811 -8.55 31.35 -29.06
C ARG A 811 -7.50 30.32 -29.43
N ARG A 812 -7.27 30.14 -30.74
CA ARG A 812 -6.18 29.30 -31.25
C ARG A 812 -4.83 29.83 -30.76
N ALA A 813 -4.04 28.94 -30.17
CA ALA A 813 -2.73 29.16 -29.59
C ALA A 813 -1.65 28.29 -30.25
N GLY A 814 -2.01 27.44 -31.20
CA GLY A 814 -1.09 26.63 -31.99
C GLY A 814 -1.82 25.46 -32.64
N GLN A 815 -1.06 24.56 -33.23
CA GLN A 815 -1.56 23.35 -33.86
C GLN A 815 -0.69 22.17 -33.46
N ILE A 816 -1.31 21.09 -33.02
CA ILE A 816 -0.59 19.87 -32.61
C ILE A 816 -0.97 18.72 -33.52
N GLU A 817 0.04 18.02 -34.00
CA GLU A 817 -0.09 16.78 -34.76
C GLU A 817 0.22 15.59 -33.86
N VAL A 818 -0.70 14.63 -33.84
CA VAL A 818 -0.58 13.40 -33.07
C VAL A 818 -0.94 12.19 -33.92
N ASN A 819 -0.28 11.07 -33.65
CA ASN A 819 -0.64 9.76 -34.20
C ASN A 819 -1.22 8.89 -33.10
N LEU A 820 -2.44 8.41 -33.32
CA LEU A 820 -3.19 7.57 -32.39
C LEU A 820 -3.28 6.17 -32.97
N GLN A 821 -2.78 5.16 -32.27
CA GLN A 821 -2.87 3.77 -32.69
C GLN A 821 -3.36 2.89 -31.54
N THR A 822 -4.25 1.95 -31.84
CA THR A 822 -4.67 0.94 -30.88
C THR A 822 -4.80 -0.41 -31.58
N ASP A 823 -4.38 -1.47 -30.91
CA ASP A 823 -4.52 -2.84 -31.38
C ASP A 823 -5.65 -3.59 -30.65
N ASP A 824 -6.37 -2.94 -29.74
CA ASP A 824 -7.33 -3.59 -28.84
C ASP A 824 -8.78 -3.19 -29.09
N PHE A 825 -9.02 -1.94 -29.50
CA PHE A 825 -10.35 -1.38 -29.66
C PHE A 825 -10.49 -0.57 -30.96
N GLY A 826 -11.70 -0.06 -31.21
CA GLY A 826 -12.02 0.67 -32.44
C GLY A 826 -12.71 -0.19 -33.50
N LYS A 827 -12.99 0.42 -34.65
CA LYS A 827 -13.62 -0.27 -35.79
C LYS A 827 -12.63 -1.27 -36.40
N THR A 828 -13.10 -2.48 -36.71
CA THR A 828 -12.25 -3.59 -37.19
C THR A 828 -11.99 -3.56 -38.70
N MET A 829 -12.86 -2.89 -39.47
CA MET A 829 -12.62 -2.70 -40.90
C MET A 829 -11.68 -1.51 -41.10
N GLU A 830 -10.62 -1.69 -41.88
CA GLU A 830 -9.75 -0.58 -42.26
C GLU A 830 -10.56 0.48 -43.02
N PRO A 831 -10.38 1.78 -42.70
CA PRO A 831 -11.08 2.86 -43.39
C PRO A 831 -10.61 2.94 -44.84
N THR A 832 -11.54 3.28 -45.73
CA THR A 832 -11.18 3.61 -47.11
C THR A 832 -10.50 4.97 -47.16
N GLU A 833 -9.61 5.22 -48.12
CA GLU A 833 -8.96 6.54 -48.29
C GLU A 833 -10.00 7.67 -48.41
N ASP A 834 -11.07 7.46 -49.19
CA ASP A 834 -12.19 8.39 -49.32
C ASP A 834 -12.87 8.72 -47.97
N GLU A 835 -13.04 7.73 -47.09
CA GLU A 835 -13.64 7.94 -45.77
C GLU A 835 -12.73 8.77 -44.86
N MET A 836 -11.42 8.59 -44.96
CA MET A 836 -10.45 9.39 -44.20
C MET A 836 -10.41 10.85 -44.68
N GLU A 837 -10.47 11.07 -46.00
CA GLU A 837 -10.53 12.41 -46.58
C GLU A 837 -11.82 13.13 -46.19
N ASP A 838 -12.97 12.45 -46.25
CA ASP A 838 -14.27 12.99 -45.83
C ASP A 838 -14.30 13.31 -44.32
N GLU A 839 -13.70 12.47 -43.47
CA GLU A 839 -13.56 12.77 -42.04
C GLU A 839 -12.65 13.97 -41.79
N ARG A 840 -11.56 14.12 -42.54
CA ARG A 840 -10.65 15.27 -42.44
C ARG A 840 -11.34 16.57 -42.85
N ALA A 841 -12.06 16.56 -43.98
CA ALA A 841 -12.82 17.70 -44.44
C ALA A 841 -13.90 18.14 -43.43
N ARG A 842 -14.61 17.17 -42.84
CA ARG A 842 -15.59 17.44 -41.77
C ARG A 842 -14.96 18.01 -40.52
N PHE A 843 -13.79 17.51 -40.11
CA PHE A 843 -13.06 18.06 -38.97
C PHE A 843 -12.65 19.51 -39.20
N ASP A 844 -12.09 19.81 -40.37
CA ASP A 844 -11.67 21.17 -40.73
C ASP A 844 -12.87 22.14 -40.79
N GLU A 845 -14.01 21.70 -41.33
CA GLU A 845 -15.25 22.47 -41.30
C GLU A 845 -15.73 22.73 -39.87
N LEU A 846 -15.68 21.72 -39.00
CA LEU A 846 -16.09 21.83 -37.59
C LEU A 846 -15.19 22.80 -36.81
N VAL A 847 -13.88 22.72 -37.01
CA VAL A 847 -12.91 23.65 -36.43
C VAL A 847 -13.21 25.08 -36.89
N ASN A 848 -13.38 25.30 -38.20
CA ASN A 848 -13.72 26.62 -38.74
C ASN A 848 -15.04 27.16 -38.16
N LYS A 849 -16.06 26.29 -38.02
CA LYS A 849 -17.34 26.64 -37.41
C LYS A 849 -17.21 27.03 -35.94
N TYR A 850 -16.41 26.31 -35.16
CA TYR A 850 -16.19 26.61 -33.74
C TYR A 850 -15.34 27.85 -33.53
N GLU A 851 -14.34 28.12 -34.38
CA GLU A 851 -13.57 29.36 -34.31
C GLU A 851 -14.43 30.63 -34.43
N HIS A 852 -15.48 30.59 -35.26
CA HIS A 852 -16.33 31.76 -35.52
C HIS A 852 -17.57 31.84 -34.63
N ASN A 853 -18.18 30.69 -34.30
CA ASN A 853 -19.53 30.68 -33.69
C ASN A 853 -19.56 30.19 -32.22
N ALA A 854 -18.61 29.35 -31.81
CA ALA A 854 -18.61 28.72 -30.49
C ALA A 854 -17.17 28.42 -30.02
N PRO A 855 -16.35 29.47 -29.79
CA PRO A 855 -14.93 29.31 -29.49
C PRO A 855 -14.69 28.46 -28.23
N GLU A 856 -15.64 28.45 -27.28
CA GLU A 856 -15.56 27.63 -26.07
C GLU A 856 -15.40 26.13 -26.35
N LYS A 857 -15.87 25.64 -27.50
CA LYS A 857 -15.81 24.23 -27.92
C LYS A 857 -14.57 23.88 -28.73
N LEU A 858 -13.79 24.87 -29.16
CA LEU A 858 -12.69 24.68 -30.12
C LEU A 858 -11.64 23.67 -29.64
N HIS A 859 -11.31 23.68 -28.35
CA HIS A 859 -10.32 22.79 -27.74
C HIS A 859 -10.70 21.30 -27.79
N ALA A 860 -11.99 21.00 -27.96
CA ALA A 860 -12.55 19.66 -27.98
C ALA A 860 -13.23 19.33 -29.31
N ALA A 861 -12.83 20.00 -30.40
CA ALA A 861 -13.41 19.77 -31.74
C ALA A 861 -13.39 18.29 -32.14
N ASP A 862 -12.32 17.57 -31.85
CA ASP A 862 -12.18 16.14 -32.15
C ASP A 862 -13.15 15.27 -31.34
N VAL A 863 -13.41 15.65 -30.10
CA VAL A 863 -14.40 14.98 -29.24
C VAL A 863 -15.81 15.21 -29.75
N TYR A 864 -16.13 16.44 -30.17
CA TYR A 864 -17.44 16.75 -30.74
C TYR A 864 -17.68 16.06 -32.08
N MET A 865 -16.66 16.00 -32.95
CA MET A 865 -16.73 15.24 -34.20
C MET A 865 -17.07 13.77 -33.93
N ALA A 866 -16.46 13.16 -32.91
CA ALA A 866 -16.75 11.78 -32.53
C ALA A 866 -18.18 11.60 -31.97
N SER A 867 -18.69 12.60 -31.24
CA SER A 867 -20.04 12.56 -30.66
C SER A 867 -21.16 12.75 -31.69
N GLU A 868 -20.91 13.43 -32.82
CA GLU A 868 -21.90 13.60 -33.89
C GLU A 868 -22.02 12.34 -34.79
N GLN A 869 -21.14 11.35 -34.61
CA GLN A 869 -21.16 10.08 -35.34
C GLN A 869 -21.81 8.91 -34.57
N LEU A 870 -22.11 9.10 -33.27
CA LEU A 870 -22.84 8.17 -32.40
C LEU A 870 -24.32 8.55 -32.38
#